data_AF-M2ZVY2-F1
#
_entry.id   AF-M2ZVY2-F1
#
_cell.length_a   1.000
_cell.length_b   1.000
_cell.length_c   1.000
_cell.angle_alpha   90.00
_cell.angle_beta   90.00
_cell.angle_gamma   90.00
#
_symmetry.space_group_name_H-M   'P 1'
#
loop_
_entity.id
_entity.type
_entity.pdbx_description
1 polymer ?
#
loop_
_entity_poly.entity_id
_entity_poly.type
_entity_poly.pdbx_seq_one_letter_code
_entity_poly.pdbx_strand_id
1 'polypeptide(L)'
;MPPSSTFLARCLLLPTPLLSYMLHVSALRFIEPRHHDTTSASASTSTSIPAPISINPDQNWDGIDGPWNSFTLRVGTPEQTVRTLLSFASYQTWVVLPEGCQAAASQAACAESRGSLFYKNESSTWDEQGIYDLWIEKNLDYNGNAIYGYDTVALGGIGEGGPILKNTTVGALAVEDFYLGVLGVNPKPTNFTTFNHGSPSYMTLLKEQNYIPSLSFGYTAGAQYRFTGVLASLTLGGYDSNRFIDNNVTFRFAADNERDIVVAIQDLTTPSQISSNPTATKLLPSPVYAYIDSTVPGIWLPIEACRAFELEFGLVFDNDTQLYLVNDTLHDSLLDRDANVTFTLAQAFTGGPTVQITLPYAAFDLTAKPPFQGPDSSSAVSNDTNYFPLFRAQNDTQYTLGRAFMQEAYISVDWESAIFNVSQVAWTENAEKHLVPIIPSSESPGARSSASGDDHKSSRLMPGAIAGIAVGAVAVLALLGILLMFYFRKKRQAAVKRIESEKLSDDASTSAAATVLSGERNSAYQKAELEGSSTPSGPFSDRHRLTSSTNGSVSEDTPHSMTVSYNPGYYMTTAGASTPSSPSAAEGTHSRTQSGSFSLMSPLSATASEADSKERKVYEMPGDMPAIREKDGRALSEKEAIQRREQLYNGIVSTTPTSSEHPREGLREPRRVNPEEIVQRSIDPEPRDTALHRRFSFERQPGSTEELYD
;
A
#
# COMPACT_ATOMS: atom_id res chain seq x y z
N MET A 1 52.69 -21.06 60.86
CA MET A 1 52.83 -20.44 62.19
C MET A 1 51.69 -19.45 62.38
N PRO A 2 50.91 -19.51 63.47
CA PRO A 2 50.01 -18.44 63.91
C PRO A 2 50.77 -17.47 64.85
N PRO A 3 50.16 -16.55 65.63
CA PRO A 3 48.78 -15.99 65.60
C PRO A 3 48.77 -14.44 65.66
N SER A 4 47.58 -13.84 65.93
CA SER A 4 47.35 -12.73 66.91
C SER A 4 47.98 -11.32 66.69
N SER A 5 47.41 -10.20 67.14
CA SER A 5 46.06 -9.88 67.65
C SER A 5 45.91 -8.37 67.96
N THR A 6 44.81 -7.75 67.48
CA THR A 6 43.86 -6.91 68.27
C THR A 6 44.24 -5.58 68.96
N PHE A 7 43.17 -4.78 69.18
CA PHE A 7 43.01 -3.60 70.07
C PHE A 7 43.78 -2.31 69.70
N LEU A 8 43.28 -1.08 69.87
CA LEU A 8 41.98 -0.39 69.99
C LEU A 8 42.29 1.05 70.49
N ALA A 9 41.27 1.91 70.59
CA ALA A 9 41.27 3.26 71.20
C ALA A 9 41.77 4.41 70.29
N ARG A 10 40.88 5.30 69.80
CA ARG A 10 40.27 6.49 70.47
C ARG A 10 41.22 7.71 70.46
N CYS A 11 40.78 8.96 70.26
CA CYS A 11 39.43 9.53 70.20
C CYS A 11 39.41 10.93 69.52
N LEU A 12 38.22 11.33 69.01
CA LEU A 12 37.66 12.69 68.97
C LEU A 12 38.40 13.83 68.22
N LEU A 13 37.72 14.41 67.22
CA LEU A 13 37.03 15.70 67.35
C LEU A 13 35.92 15.83 66.28
N LEU A 14 34.76 16.38 66.68
CA LEU A 14 33.55 16.65 65.88
C LEU A 14 33.35 18.19 65.82
N PRO A 15 32.67 18.76 64.80
CA PRO A 15 31.20 18.80 64.80
C PRO A 15 30.48 18.57 63.45
N THR A 16 29.22 18.13 63.59
CA THR A 16 28.12 17.97 62.61
C THR A 16 27.38 19.32 62.40
N PRO A 17 26.17 19.42 61.77
CA PRO A 17 25.33 18.49 60.98
C PRO A 17 24.96 19.05 59.57
N LEU A 18 24.28 18.35 58.64
CA LEU A 18 22.87 17.94 58.66
C LEU A 18 22.58 16.83 57.63
N LEU A 19 22.22 15.65 58.12
CA LEU A 19 21.42 14.66 57.40
C LEU A 19 20.33 14.18 58.37
N SER A 20 19.07 14.45 58.06
CA SER A 20 17.93 14.01 58.86
C SER A 20 16.71 13.85 57.98
N TYR A 21 16.34 12.61 57.67
CA TYR A 21 15.01 12.08 58.02
C TYR A 21 14.97 10.56 57.77
N MET A 22 15.20 9.78 58.82
CA MET A 22 14.85 8.35 58.86
C MET A 22 14.49 7.95 60.30
N LEU A 23 13.30 7.37 60.44
CA LEU A 23 12.72 6.58 61.57
C LEU A 23 11.51 7.18 62.30
N HIS A 24 10.62 6.24 62.67
CA HIS A 24 9.27 6.28 63.25
C HIS A 24 8.18 6.07 62.18
N VAL A 25 7.27 5.08 62.28
CA VAL A 25 6.76 4.33 63.46
C VAL A 25 6.69 2.80 63.22
N SER A 26 6.64 2.05 64.32
CA SER A 26 6.69 0.60 64.47
C SER A 26 5.35 -0.16 64.37
N ALA A 27 5.45 -1.50 64.29
CA ALA A 27 4.71 -2.51 65.11
C ALA A 27 3.42 -3.23 64.60
N LEU A 28 3.51 -4.59 64.64
CA LEU A 28 2.47 -5.62 64.93
C LEU A 28 1.42 -5.93 63.83
N ARG A 29 1.35 -7.16 63.26
CA ARG A 29 0.77 -8.45 63.75
C ARG A 29 -0.78 -8.44 63.82
N PHE A 30 -1.56 -9.48 63.47
CA PHE A 30 -1.37 -10.96 63.50
C PHE A 30 -2.55 -11.73 62.80
N ILE A 31 -2.48 -13.09 62.69
CA ILE A 31 -3.59 -14.10 62.66
C ILE A 31 -4.35 -14.29 61.30
N GLU A 32 -4.70 -15.47 60.73
CA GLU A 32 -4.60 -16.94 61.00
C GLU A 32 -4.68 -17.73 59.64
N PRO A 33 -5.10 -19.02 59.54
CA PRO A 33 -4.45 -20.31 59.84
C PRO A 33 -3.93 -21.10 58.61
N ARG A 34 -3.18 -22.19 58.88
CA ARG A 34 -3.10 -23.34 57.96
C ARG A 34 -4.40 -24.17 58.01
N HIS A 35 -4.88 -24.61 56.87
CA HIS A 35 -5.62 -25.88 56.76
C HIS A 35 -5.04 -26.73 55.63
N HIS A 36 -4.73 -27.99 55.92
CA HIS A 36 -4.55 -29.01 54.91
C HIS A 36 -5.94 -29.46 54.45
N ASP A 37 -6.16 -29.53 53.14
CA ASP A 37 -7.05 -30.53 52.57
C ASP A 37 -6.49 -31.05 51.25
N THR A 38 -6.49 -32.38 51.11
CA THR A 38 -5.90 -33.09 49.98
C THR A 38 -7.01 -33.43 48.99
N THR A 39 -7.13 -32.68 47.90
CA THR A 39 -7.96 -33.08 46.76
C THR A 39 -7.18 -33.02 45.45
N SER A 40 -7.17 -34.18 44.80
CA SER A 40 -6.71 -34.53 43.44
C SER A 40 -6.54 -33.39 42.43
N ALA A 41 -5.41 -33.43 41.74
CA ALA A 41 -5.08 -32.55 40.63
C ALA A 41 -6.15 -32.57 39.52
N SER A 42 -6.60 -31.37 39.14
CA SER A 42 -6.83 -31.02 37.75
C SER A 42 -5.93 -29.82 37.47
N ALA A 43 -4.75 -30.07 36.91
CA ALA A 43 -3.87 -29.01 36.44
C ALA A 43 -4.50 -28.39 35.18
N SER A 44 -5.41 -27.44 35.38
CA SER A 44 -5.76 -26.48 34.34
C SER A 44 -4.51 -25.65 34.08
N THR A 45 -3.78 -25.98 33.02
CA THR A 45 -2.70 -25.13 32.52
C THR A 45 -3.32 -23.79 32.15
N SER A 46 -3.21 -22.81 33.03
CA SER A 46 -3.57 -21.43 32.72
C SER A 46 -2.50 -20.91 31.77
N THR A 47 -2.76 -21.01 30.47
CA THR A 47 -1.99 -20.30 29.45
C THR A 47 -2.04 -18.82 29.80
N SER A 48 -0.91 -18.29 30.27
CA SER A 48 -0.78 -16.88 30.60
C SER A 48 -0.75 -16.11 29.29
N ILE A 49 -1.87 -15.49 28.93
CA ILE A 49 -1.96 -14.59 27.77
C ILE A 49 -0.88 -13.50 27.95
N PRO A 50 0.04 -13.30 26.98
CA PRO A 50 1.10 -12.32 27.11
C PRO A 50 0.52 -10.88 27.09
N ALA A 51 1.22 -9.96 27.73
CA ALA A 51 0.85 -8.54 27.71
C ALA A 51 1.18 -7.91 26.35
N PRO A 52 0.49 -6.84 25.93
CA PRO A 52 0.86 -6.07 24.75
C PRO A 52 2.23 -5.42 24.92
N ILE A 53 2.94 -5.25 23.81
CA ILE A 53 4.27 -4.61 23.80
C ILE A 53 4.11 -3.19 23.31
N SER A 54 4.30 -2.20 24.19
CA SER A 54 4.50 -0.82 23.74
C SER A 54 5.96 -0.63 23.34
N ILE A 55 6.17 -0.20 22.10
CA ILE A 55 7.49 0.18 21.59
C ILE A 55 7.71 1.65 21.98
N ASN A 56 8.91 1.97 22.48
CA ASN A 56 9.27 3.36 22.73
C ASN A 56 9.63 4.02 21.39
N PRO A 57 9.04 5.19 21.08
CA PRO A 57 9.53 6.02 20.00
C PRO A 57 10.89 6.63 20.35
N ASP A 58 11.63 6.99 19.31
CA ASP A 58 12.82 7.83 19.44
C ASP A 58 12.44 9.24 19.91
N GLN A 59 13.39 10.00 20.45
CA GLN A 59 13.19 11.42 20.73
C GLN A 59 13.39 12.30 19.48
N ASN A 60 13.74 11.67 18.36
CA ASN A 60 14.06 12.31 17.10
C ASN A 60 12.81 12.47 16.23
N TRP A 61 12.89 13.43 15.31
CA TRP A 61 11.89 13.69 14.27
C TRP A 61 12.62 13.63 12.93
N ASP A 62 12.27 12.64 12.12
CA ASP A 62 12.94 12.26 10.89
C ASP A 62 12.00 12.39 9.69
N GLY A 63 12.60 12.57 8.50
CA GLY A 63 11.86 12.71 7.25
C GLY A 63 12.31 13.92 6.44
N ILE A 64 12.17 13.79 5.12
CA ILE A 64 12.32 14.88 4.14
C ILE A 64 10.95 15.44 3.71
N ASP A 65 9.87 14.80 4.14
CA ASP A 65 8.48 15.07 3.80
C ASP A 65 7.65 15.51 5.02
N GLY A 66 8.33 15.79 6.13
CA GLY A 66 7.75 16.23 7.41
C GLY A 66 8.57 15.74 8.61
N PRO A 67 8.38 16.32 9.80
CA PRO A 67 8.96 15.81 11.03
C PRO A 67 8.12 14.62 11.53
N TRP A 68 8.54 13.40 11.22
CA TRP A 68 7.87 12.17 11.66
C TRP A 68 8.63 11.52 12.80
N ASN A 69 7.90 11.03 13.80
CA ASN A 69 8.55 10.35 14.90
C ASN A 69 8.81 8.87 14.55
N SER A 70 10.05 8.45 14.77
CA SER A 70 10.63 7.18 14.32
C SER A 70 10.80 6.19 15.48
N PHE A 71 11.07 4.92 15.13
CA PHE A 71 11.34 3.84 16.08
C PHE A 71 12.70 3.21 15.77
N THR A 72 13.58 3.19 16.79
CA THR A 72 14.83 2.44 16.72
C THR A 72 14.59 0.92 16.68
N LEU A 73 15.24 0.27 15.74
CA LEU A 73 15.44 -1.17 15.64
C LEU A 73 16.94 -1.49 15.71
N ARG A 74 17.24 -2.73 16.08
CA ARG A 74 18.61 -3.28 16.02
C ARG A 74 18.62 -4.49 15.10
N VAL A 75 19.46 -4.47 14.07
CA VAL A 75 19.45 -5.46 12.99
C VAL A 75 20.84 -6.06 12.81
N GLY A 76 20.91 -7.38 12.62
CA GLY A 76 22.15 -8.10 12.37
C GLY A 76 22.90 -8.57 13.61
N THR A 77 24.00 -9.31 13.36
CA THR A 77 24.93 -9.78 14.40
C THR A 77 26.39 -9.48 14.01
N PRO A 78 27.08 -8.51 14.65
CA PRO A 78 26.63 -7.66 15.75
C PRO A 78 25.44 -6.75 15.39
N GLU A 79 24.72 -6.34 16.43
CA GLU A 79 23.54 -5.47 16.33
C GLU A 79 23.90 -4.08 15.77
N GLN A 80 23.25 -3.69 14.66
CA GLN A 80 23.37 -2.37 14.03
C GLN A 80 22.10 -1.56 14.27
N THR A 81 22.24 -0.34 14.78
CA THR A 81 21.10 0.53 15.11
C THR A 81 20.60 1.29 13.88
N VAL A 82 19.30 1.16 13.58
CA VAL A 82 18.60 1.88 12.51
C VAL A 82 17.27 2.42 13.01
N ARG A 83 16.81 3.53 12.45
CA ARG A 83 15.53 4.17 12.76
C ARG A 83 14.55 3.97 11.62
N THR A 84 13.31 3.66 11.96
CA THR A 84 12.28 3.28 10.99
C THR A 84 10.96 4.00 11.22
N LEU A 85 10.21 4.22 10.14
CA LEU A 85 8.82 4.65 10.21
C LEU A 85 7.89 3.43 10.23
N LEU A 86 6.66 3.58 10.73
CA LEU A 86 5.70 2.49 10.73
C LEU A 86 4.98 2.38 9.37
N SER A 87 4.73 1.15 8.90
CA SER A 87 3.97 0.87 7.68
C SER A 87 2.87 -0.16 7.95
N PHE A 88 1.62 0.13 7.56
CA PHE A 88 0.50 -0.80 7.70
C PHE A 88 0.37 -1.72 6.49
N ALA A 89 0.84 -1.28 5.32
CA ALA A 89 0.88 -2.06 4.09
C ALA A 89 2.04 -3.08 4.10
N SER A 90 3.23 -2.71 4.60
CA SER A 90 4.37 -3.62 4.67
C SER A 90 4.21 -4.70 5.72
N TYR A 91 4.62 -5.91 5.37
CA TYR A 91 4.76 -7.10 6.24
C TYR A 91 6.24 -7.45 6.49
N GLN A 92 7.14 -6.51 6.22
CA GLN A 92 8.60 -6.71 6.22
C GLN A 92 9.28 -5.55 6.98
N THR A 93 10.45 -5.83 7.55
CA THR A 93 11.32 -4.76 8.06
C THR A 93 12.23 -4.30 6.92
N TRP A 94 12.26 -3.00 6.61
CA TRP A 94 13.20 -2.45 5.64
C TRP A 94 14.25 -1.56 6.29
N VAL A 95 15.46 -1.61 5.74
CA VAL A 95 16.65 -0.90 6.23
C VAL A 95 17.39 -0.24 5.08
N VAL A 96 18.08 0.88 5.33
CA VAL A 96 18.76 1.64 4.28
C VAL A 96 20.19 1.13 4.08
N LEU A 97 20.53 0.81 2.84
CA LEU A 97 21.88 0.41 2.41
C LEU A 97 22.81 1.63 2.22
N PRO A 98 24.13 1.49 2.46
CA PRO A 98 25.12 2.51 2.12
C PRO A 98 25.07 3.00 0.66
N GLU A 99 24.68 2.12 -0.27
CA GLU A 99 24.35 2.38 -1.67
C GLU A 99 23.33 3.55 -1.82
N GLY A 100 22.38 3.68 -0.88
CA GLY A 100 21.41 4.78 -0.80
C GLY A 100 22.03 6.16 -0.52
N CYS A 101 23.29 6.23 -0.08
CA CYS A 101 24.01 7.48 0.22
C CYS A 101 25.26 7.73 -0.64
N GLN A 102 25.58 6.88 -1.63
CA GLN A 102 26.81 7.02 -2.43
C GLN A 102 26.88 8.32 -3.25
N ALA A 103 25.76 8.80 -3.78
CA ALA A 103 25.71 10.04 -4.57
C ALA A 103 25.48 11.31 -3.72
N ALA A 104 25.43 11.19 -2.38
CA ALA A 104 25.22 12.33 -1.50
C ALA A 104 26.52 13.12 -1.28
N ALA A 105 26.44 14.45 -1.28
CA ALA A 105 27.60 15.33 -1.02
C ALA A 105 28.27 15.08 0.34
N SER A 106 27.51 14.57 1.32
CA SER A 106 28.03 14.04 2.58
C SER A 106 27.33 12.72 2.89
N GLN A 107 28.06 11.61 2.77
CA GLN A 107 27.55 10.27 3.08
C GLN A 107 27.10 10.16 4.54
N ALA A 108 27.78 10.83 5.47
CA ALA A 108 27.42 10.83 6.90
C ALA A 108 26.13 11.63 7.18
N ALA A 109 25.93 12.77 6.52
CA ALA A 109 24.69 13.54 6.68
C ALA A 109 23.49 12.79 6.06
N CYS A 110 23.70 12.17 4.89
CA CYS A 110 22.70 11.28 4.28
C CYS A 110 22.36 10.11 5.22
N ALA A 111 23.37 9.39 5.72
CA ALA A 111 23.19 8.28 6.66
C ALA A 111 22.33 8.69 7.87
N GLU A 112 22.65 9.82 8.50
CA GLU A 112 21.88 10.35 9.63
C GLU A 112 20.43 10.65 9.23
N SER A 113 20.21 11.43 8.17
CA SER A 113 18.87 11.81 7.70
C SER A 113 17.98 10.64 7.26
N ARG A 114 18.61 9.53 6.84
CA ARG A 114 17.92 8.30 6.41
C ARG A 114 17.68 7.29 7.53
N GLY A 115 17.97 7.67 8.78
CA GLY A 115 17.75 6.82 9.95
C GLY A 115 18.89 5.83 10.23
N SER A 116 20.14 6.18 9.93
CA SER A 116 21.32 5.29 9.92
C SER A 116 21.32 4.29 8.75
N LEU A 117 22.43 3.57 8.59
CA LEU A 117 22.68 2.62 7.51
C LEU A 117 22.89 1.20 8.05
N PHE A 118 22.47 0.21 7.26
CA PHE A 118 22.69 -1.21 7.54
C PHE A 118 23.75 -1.82 6.59
N TYR A 119 24.83 -2.30 7.18
CA TYR A 119 25.94 -2.97 6.50
C TYR A 119 25.71 -4.48 6.52
N LYS A 120 25.04 -5.00 5.48
CA LYS A 120 24.75 -6.44 5.29
C LYS A 120 25.99 -7.34 5.44
N ASN A 121 27.15 -6.87 4.97
CA ASN A 121 28.43 -7.57 5.04
C ASN A 121 29.08 -7.58 6.44
N GLU A 122 28.58 -6.77 7.38
CA GLU A 122 29.02 -6.76 8.78
C GLU A 122 28.11 -7.62 9.68
N SER A 123 26.95 -8.09 9.16
CA SER A 123 26.09 -9.04 9.86
C SER A 123 26.48 -10.49 9.54
N SER A 124 26.93 -11.21 10.56
CA SER A 124 27.17 -12.67 10.50
C SER A 124 25.90 -13.53 10.47
N THR A 125 24.72 -12.92 10.60
CA THR A 125 23.41 -13.59 10.53
C THR A 125 22.59 -13.21 9.29
N TRP A 126 23.14 -12.41 8.36
CA TRP A 126 22.52 -12.10 7.08
C TRP A 126 22.57 -13.31 6.13
N ASP A 127 21.40 -13.78 5.68
CA ASP A 127 21.24 -14.85 4.68
C ASP A 127 20.44 -14.34 3.46
N GLU A 128 21.16 -13.99 2.40
CA GLU A 128 20.61 -13.31 1.21
C GLU A 128 19.71 -14.22 0.36
N GLN A 129 18.49 -13.77 0.08
CA GLN A 129 17.50 -14.47 -0.77
C GLN A 129 17.41 -13.89 -2.20
N GLY A 130 17.91 -12.68 -2.42
CA GLY A 130 17.98 -12.02 -3.74
C GLY A 130 17.28 -10.66 -3.79
N ILE A 131 17.20 -10.08 -4.98
CA ILE A 131 16.66 -8.73 -5.20
C ILE A 131 15.22 -8.84 -5.70
N TYR A 132 14.30 -8.14 -5.03
CA TYR A 132 12.88 -8.14 -5.38
C TYR A 132 12.33 -6.70 -5.32
N ASP A 133 11.34 -6.38 -6.17
CA ASP A 133 10.61 -5.11 -6.08
C ASP A 133 9.80 -5.03 -4.76
N LEU A 134 9.60 -3.82 -4.24
CA LEU A 134 8.95 -3.58 -2.94
C LEU A 134 7.42 -3.76 -2.97
N TRP A 135 6.79 -3.49 -4.12
CA TRP A 135 5.34 -3.60 -4.40
C TRP A 135 4.33 -2.83 -3.50
N ILE A 136 4.76 -2.17 -2.44
CA ILE A 136 3.91 -1.33 -1.58
C ILE A 136 3.66 0.05 -2.19
N GLU A 137 2.41 0.55 -2.09
CA GLU A 137 1.93 1.87 -2.57
C GLU A 137 2.31 2.24 -4.02
N LYS A 138 2.51 1.24 -4.88
CA LYS A 138 2.80 1.41 -6.32
C LYS A 138 1.71 2.18 -7.07
N ASN A 139 0.47 2.10 -6.60
CA ASN A 139 -0.64 2.92 -7.10
C ASN A 139 -0.41 4.42 -6.89
N LEU A 140 0.38 4.83 -5.88
CA LEU A 140 0.78 6.21 -5.59
C LEU A 140 2.12 6.60 -6.22
N ASP A 141 2.60 5.82 -7.20
CA ASP A 141 3.91 5.93 -7.86
C ASP A 141 5.14 5.72 -6.95
N TYR A 142 4.95 5.12 -5.77
CA TYR A 142 6.08 4.64 -4.96
C TYR A 142 6.68 3.39 -5.60
N ASN A 143 7.92 3.49 -6.07
CA ASN A 143 8.59 2.42 -6.79
C ASN A 143 9.91 2.06 -6.10
N GLY A 144 10.37 0.83 -6.32
CA GLY A 144 11.68 0.43 -5.83
C GLY A 144 11.88 -1.06 -5.69
N ASN A 145 13.10 -1.42 -5.34
CA ASN A 145 13.54 -2.77 -5.01
C ASN A 145 14.46 -2.76 -3.79
N ALA A 146 14.59 -3.91 -3.16
CA ALA A 146 15.52 -4.17 -2.07
C ALA A 146 16.26 -5.49 -2.28
N ILE A 147 17.43 -5.61 -1.67
CA ILE A 147 18.07 -6.91 -1.43
C ILE A 147 17.35 -7.51 -0.22
N TYR A 148 16.62 -8.60 -0.44
CA TYR A 148 15.98 -9.32 0.64
C TYR A 148 16.89 -10.41 1.19
N GLY A 149 16.86 -10.57 2.50
CA GLY A 149 17.54 -11.62 3.23
C GLY A 149 16.81 -11.96 4.52
N TYR A 150 17.26 -13.02 5.18
CA TYR A 150 16.91 -13.27 6.58
C TYR A 150 17.97 -12.65 7.48
N ASP A 151 17.55 -12.01 8.57
CA ASP A 151 18.46 -11.61 9.63
C ASP A 151 17.75 -11.58 11.00
N THR A 152 18.52 -11.28 12.05
CA THR A 152 18.03 -11.00 13.40
C THR A 152 17.59 -9.54 13.48
N VAL A 153 16.38 -9.30 13.99
CA VAL A 153 15.81 -7.97 14.23
C VAL A 153 15.27 -7.89 15.66
N ALA A 154 15.67 -6.85 16.38
CA ALA A 154 15.20 -6.56 17.72
C ALA A 154 14.53 -5.18 17.82
N LEU A 155 13.51 -5.09 18.66
CA LEU A 155 12.79 -3.85 18.94
C LEU A 155 13.55 -2.98 19.95
N GLY A 156 13.48 -1.65 19.77
CA GLY A 156 13.99 -0.63 20.68
C GLY A 156 15.50 -0.36 20.57
N GLY A 157 15.97 0.62 21.32
CA GLY A 157 17.38 0.97 21.45
C GLY A 157 18.22 -0.02 22.27
N ILE A 158 19.55 0.18 22.25
CA ILE A 158 20.48 -0.64 23.05
C ILE A 158 20.16 -0.44 24.53
N GLY A 159 19.87 -1.54 25.23
CA GLY A 159 19.51 -1.53 26.65
C GLY A 159 18.02 -1.41 26.95
N GLU A 160 17.15 -1.19 25.94
CA GLU A 160 15.69 -1.12 26.15
C GLU A 160 15.03 -2.50 26.30
N GLY A 161 15.72 -3.59 25.93
CA GLY A 161 15.29 -4.95 26.23
C GLY A 161 14.08 -5.47 25.43
N GLY A 162 13.73 -4.84 24.30
CA GLY A 162 12.68 -5.32 23.42
C GLY A 162 12.96 -6.71 22.83
N PRO A 163 11.92 -7.45 22.36
CA PRO A 163 12.07 -8.78 21.78
C PRO A 163 13.11 -8.84 20.67
N ILE A 164 13.83 -9.96 20.61
CA ILE A 164 14.83 -10.27 19.58
C ILE A 164 14.29 -11.46 18.77
N LEU A 165 13.91 -11.22 17.52
CA LEU A 165 13.47 -12.27 16.61
C LEU A 165 14.58 -12.60 15.61
N LYS A 166 14.78 -13.90 15.37
CA LYS A 166 15.78 -14.43 14.44
C LYS A 166 15.10 -14.89 13.15
N ASN A 167 15.86 -14.91 12.05
CA ASN A 167 15.39 -15.38 10.75
C ASN A 167 14.13 -14.62 10.27
N THR A 168 14.11 -13.31 10.52
CA THR A 168 13.05 -12.40 10.09
C THR A 168 13.36 -11.91 8.68
N THR A 169 12.34 -11.68 7.84
CA THR A 169 12.55 -11.11 6.51
C THR A 169 12.92 -9.63 6.61
N VAL A 170 14.11 -9.29 6.10
CA VAL A 170 14.63 -7.92 6.03
C VAL A 170 14.87 -7.53 4.57
N GLY A 171 14.35 -6.37 4.16
CA GLY A 171 14.61 -5.76 2.85
C GLY A 171 15.60 -4.60 2.96
N ALA A 172 16.80 -4.74 2.42
CA ALA A 172 17.82 -3.70 2.41
C ALA A 172 17.71 -2.86 1.12
N LEU A 173 17.26 -1.61 1.23
CA LEU A 173 16.91 -0.73 0.10
C LEU A 173 17.90 0.43 -0.11
N ALA A 174 17.95 0.97 -1.32
CA ALA A 174 18.79 2.12 -1.70
C ALA A 174 18.01 3.27 -2.39
N VAL A 175 16.69 3.11 -2.56
CA VAL A 175 15.80 4.05 -3.28
C VAL A 175 15.53 5.33 -2.48
N GLU A 176 15.14 6.43 -3.14
CA GLU A 176 14.83 7.70 -2.47
C GLU A 176 13.32 7.84 -2.11
N ASP A 177 12.43 7.17 -2.84
CA ASP A 177 10.96 7.09 -2.61
C ASP A 177 10.63 6.68 -1.16
N PHE A 178 11.29 5.64 -0.66
CA PHE A 178 11.23 5.22 0.75
C PHE A 178 12.47 5.75 1.47
N TYR A 179 12.42 7.03 1.87
CA TYR A 179 13.60 7.74 2.37
C TYR A 179 14.19 7.14 3.67
N LEU A 180 13.33 6.68 4.58
CA LEU A 180 13.73 5.90 5.76
C LEU A 180 13.37 4.42 5.59
N GLY A 181 14.01 3.58 6.41
CA GLY A 181 13.54 2.20 6.61
C GLY A 181 12.13 2.16 7.22
N VAL A 182 11.45 1.02 7.10
CA VAL A 182 10.10 0.84 7.66
C VAL A 182 10.00 -0.40 8.54
N LEU A 183 9.19 -0.31 9.59
CA LEU A 183 8.71 -1.44 10.37
C LEU A 183 7.32 -1.82 9.85
N GLY A 184 7.23 -2.95 9.15
CA GLY A 184 5.94 -3.49 8.69
C GLY A 184 5.15 -4.17 9.80
N VAL A 185 3.91 -3.74 10.05
CA VAL A 185 2.98 -4.36 11.01
C VAL A 185 1.88 -5.21 10.38
N ASN A 186 1.95 -5.46 9.07
CA ASN A 186 1.05 -6.39 8.39
C ASN A 186 1.45 -7.86 8.70
N PRO A 187 0.52 -8.76 9.05
CA PRO A 187 0.82 -10.14 9.43
C PRO A 187 1.06 -11.10 8.24
N LYS A 188 0.83 -10.65 6.99
CA LYS A 188 0.97 -11.49 5.79
C LYS A 188 2.39 -12.08 5.64
N PRO A 189 2.54 -13.32 5.15
CA PRO A 189 3.86 -13.89 4.90
C PRO A 189 4.51 -13.31 3.63
N THR A 190 5.84 -13.19 3.62
CA THR A 190 6.60 -12.89 2.41
C THR A 190 6.81 -14.16 1.58
N ASN A 191 6.38 -14.13 0.32
CA ASN A 191 6.60 -15.24 -0.62
C ASN A 191 7.72 -14.87 -1.59
N PHE A 192 8.86 -15.56 -1.49
CA PHE A 192 9.92 -15.51 -2.50
C PHE A 192 9.62 -16.50 -3.64
N THR A 193 10.27 -16.33 -4.79
CA THR A 193 10.05 -17.19 -5.98
C THR A 193 10.61 -18.61 -5.81
N THR A 194 11.40 -18.84 -4.75
CA THR A 194 11.86 -20.16 -4.30
C THR A 194 10.72 -20.92 -3.61
N PHE A 195 10.17 -21.92 -4.30
CA PHE A 195 9.05 -22.75 -3.83
C PHE A 195 9.34 -23.47 -2.49
N ASN A 196 8.98 -22.82 -1.38
CA ASN A 196 8.63 -23.40 -0.08
C ASN A 196 7.79 -22.37 0.69
N HIS A 197 7.12 -22.80 1.76
CA HIS A 197 6.17 -22.00 2.55
C HIS A 197 6.66 -20.58 2.85
N GLY A 198 5.83 -19.57 2.57
CA GLY A 198 6.18 -18.15 2.72
C GLY A 198 6.68 -17.80 4.12
N SER A 199 7.69 -16.92 4.18
CA SER A 199 8.31 -16.50 5.43
C SER A 199 7.33 -15.69 6.29
N PRO A 200 7.08 -16.09 7.54
CA PRO A 200 6.24 -15.32 8.46
C PRO A 200 6.73 -13.88 8.65
N SER A 201 5.82 -12.91 8.75
CA SER A 201 6.18 -11.53 9.07
C SER A 201 6.64 -11.39 10.54
N TYR A 202 7.21 -10.23 10.86
CA TYR A 202 7.65 -9.89 12.21
C TYR A 202 6.51 -10.05 13.24
N MET A 203 5.30 -9.57 12.91
CA MET A 203 4.11 -9.70 13.75
C MET A 203 3.69 -11.15 13.99
N THR A 204 3.75 -11.98 12.94
CA THR A 204 3.42 -13.41 13.04
C THR A 204 4.42 -14.15 13.92
N LEU A 205 5.72 -13.85 13.79
CA LEU A 205 6.75 -14.42 14.66
C LEU A 205 6.63 -13.96 16.13
N LEU A 206 6.23 -12.72 16.40
CA LEU A 206 5.94 -12.25 17.77
C LEU A 206 4.79 -13.05 18.40
N LYS A 207 3.70 -13.28 17.65
CA LYS A 207 2.54 -14.07 18.10
C LYS A 207 2.94 -15.54 18.35
N GLU A 208 3.60 -16.18 17.40
CA GLU A 208 4.02 -17.59 17.49
C GLU A 208 4.97 -17.85 18.67
N GLN A 209 5.83 -16.88 19.01
CA GLN A 209 6.75 -16.96 20.14
C GLN A 209 6.15 -16.46 21.47
N ASN A 210 4.85 -16.17 21.51
CA ASN A 210 4.10 -15.68 22.68
C ASN A 210 4.62 -14.35 23.25
N TYR A 211 5.16 -13.46 22.39
CA TYR A 211 5.49 -12.09 22.77
C TYR A 211 4.27 -11.16 22.79
N ILE A 212 3.27 -11.41 21.93
CA ILE A 212 2.03 -10.62 21.83
C ILE A 212 0.79 -11.52 21.84
N PRO A 213 -0.35 -11.07 22.41
CA PRO A 213 -1.55 -11.91 22.54
C PRO A 213 -2.33 -12.09 21.23
N SER A 214 -2.22 -11.16 20.30
CA SER A 214 -2.89 -11.18 19.00
C SER A 214 -2.07 -10.50 17.90
N LEU A 215 -2.38 -10.84 16.65
CA LEU A 215 -1.96 -10.10 15.46
C LEU A 215 -2.81 -8.83 15.39
N SER A 216 -2.45 -7.86 16.22
CA SER A 216 -3.11 -6.58 16.31
C SER A 216 -2.09 -5.49 16.64
N PHE A 217 -2.45 -4.23 16.40
CA PHE A 217 -1.66 -3.09 16.84
C PHE A 217 -2.54 -1.88 17.13
N GLY A 218 -2.01 -0.94 17.90
CA GLY A 218 -2.57 0.39 18.14
C GLY A 218 -1.50 1.45 17.86
N TYR A 219 -1.84 2.50 17.10
CA TYR A 219 -0.89 3.50 16.63
C TYR A 219 -1.46 4.93 16.51
N THR A 220 -0.60 5.91 16.79
CA THR A 220 -0.68 7.29 16.31
C THR A 220 0.72 7.79 15.96
N ALA A 221 0.86 8.64 14.94
CA ALA A 221 2.16 9.15 14.47
C ALA A 221 2.79 10.19 15.39
N GLY A 222 2.03 10.69 16.38
CA GLY A 222 2.45 11.81 17.20
C GLY A 222 2.35 13.15 16.47
N ALA A 223 2.52 14.23 17.21
CA ALA A 223 2.39 15.59 16.72
C ALA A 223 3.44 16.50 17.38
N GLN A 224 4.44 16.93 16.60
CA GLN A 224 5.52 17.79 17.08
C GLN A 224 5.00 19.17 17.54
N TYR A 225 3.94 19.68 16.91
CA TYR A 225 3.30 20.96 17.23
C TYR A 225 2.39 20.93 18.48
N ARG A 226 2.14 19.77 19.09
CA ARG A 226 1.31 19.65 20.31
C ARG A 226 2.19 19.77 21.56
N PHE A 227 1.87 20.73 22.43
CA PHE A 227 2.63 21.02 23.67
C PHE A 227 4.13 21.26 23.40
N THR A 228 5.04 20.45 23.95
CA THR A 228 6.48 20.47 23.68
C THR A 228 6.90 19.39 22.66
N GLY A 229 5.95 18.84 21.90
CA GLY A 229 6.09 17.68 21.04
C GLY A 229 5.56 16.41 21.69
N VAL A 230 4.48 15.86 21.15
CA VAL A 230 3.94 14.56 21.58
C VAL A 230 4.43 13.49 20.62
N LEU A 231 5.27 12.59 21.13
CA LEU A 231 5.80 11.45 20.39
C LEU A 231 4.70 10.45 19.99
N ALA A 232 5.00 9.63 18.99
CA ALA A 232 4.16 8.52 18.54
C ALA A 232 3.86 7.54 19.69
N SER A 233 2.78 6.80 19.56
CA SER A 233 2.51 5.63 20.40
C SER A 233 2.32 4.43 19.51
N LEU A 234 3.03 3.34 19.78
CA LEU A 234 2.90 2.07 19.11
C LEU A 234 2.77 0.97 20.16
N THR A 235 1.70 0.18 20.04
CA THR A 235 1.44 -1.00 20.87
C THR A 235 1.17 -2.19 19.96
N LEU A 236 1.87 -3.31 20.17
CA LEU A 236 1.67 -4.57 19.44
C LEU A 236 0.90 -5.56 20.32
N GLY A 237 -0.11 -6.23 19.73
CA GLY A 237 -1.05 -7.11 20.43
C GLY A 237 -2.12 -6.39 21.25
N GLY A 238 -2.32 -5.10 21.04
CA GLY A 238 -3.24 -4.28 21.83
C GLY A 238 -3.18 -2.81 21.45
N TYR A 239 -3.73 -1.97 22.33
CA TYR A 239 -3.78 -0.52 22.17
C TYR A 239 -3.56 0.20 23.50
N ASP A 240 -3.25 1.49 23.45
CA ASP A 240 -3.13 2.36 24.62
C ASP A 240 -4.44 3.18 24.77
N SER A 241 -5.27 2.83 25.76
CA SER A 241 -6.60 3.45 25.90
C SER A 241 -6.56 4.92 26.34
N ASN A 242 -5.41 5.40 26.81
CA ASN A 242 -5.25 6.79 27.23
C ASN A 242 -4.89 7.74 26.07
N ARG A 243 -4.74 7.20 24.85
CA ARG A 243 -4.29 7.95 23.66
C ARG A 243 -5.40 8.39 22.71
N PHE A 244 -6.65 8.03 22.97
CA PHE A 244 -7.75 8.37 22.08
C PHE A 244 -9.06 8.64 22.81
N ILE A 245 -9.95 9.35 22.12
CA ILE A 245 -11.32 9.58 22.57
C ILE A 245 -12.18 8.39 22.12
N ASP A 246 -12.72 7.65 23.09
CA ASP A 246 -13.60 6.50 22.84
C ASP A 246 -14.76 6.85 21.90
N ASN A 247 -15.01 5.99 20.93
CA ASN A 247 -16.17 6.06 20.05
C ASN A 247 -16.73 4.66 19.75
N ASN A 248 -17.93 4.61 19.16
CA ASN A 248 -18.67 3.36 18.92
C ASN A 248 -18.64 2.89 17.45
N VAL A 249 -17.72 3.41 16.63
CA VAL A 249 -17.52 2.99 15.24
C VAL A 249 -16.46 1.88 15.18
N THR A 250 -16.84 0.73 14.65
CA THR A 250 -15.92 -0.34 14.27
C THR A 250 -16.05 -0.57 12.78
N PHE A 251 -14.92 -0.52 12.09
CA PHE A 251 -14.78 -0.76 10.67
C PHE A 251 -14.42 -2.23 10.42
N ARG A 252 -14.84 -2.76 9.28
CA ARG A 252 -14.47 -4.07 8.74
C ARG A 252 -13.49 -3.86 7.59
N PHE A 253 -12.59 -4.81 7.43
CA PHE A 253 -11.68 -4.83 6.29
C PHE A 253 -12.43 -4.83 4.95
N ALA A 254 -11.86 -4.14 3.97
CA ALA A 254 -12.32 -4.19 2.58
C ALA A 254 -12.12 -5.58 1.96
N ALA A 255 -12.74 -5.80 0.81
CA ALA A 255 -12.60 -7.05 0.06
C ALA A 255 -11.27 -7.15 -0.69
N ASP A 256 -10.65 -6.02 -1.02
CA ASP A 256 -9.26 -5.97 -1.47
C ASP A 256 -8.36 -6.21 -0.25
N ASN A 257 -7.56 -7.26 -0.31
CA ASN A 257 -6.65 -7.58 0.78
C ASN A 257 -5.37 -6.73 0.72
N GLU A 258 -4.99 -6.16 -0.42
CA GLU A 258 -3.81 -5.28 -0.51
C GLU A 258 -4.09 -3.91 0.13
N ARG A 259 -5.36 -3.48 0.17
CA ARG A 259 -5.84 -2.23 0.79
C ARG A 259 -7.10 -2.50 1.61
N ASP A 260 -6.93 -3.15 2.76
CA ASP A 260 -8.02 -3.61 3.63
C ASP A 260 -8.49 -2.59 4.68
N ILE A 261 -7.59 -1.76 5.23
CA ILE A 261 -7.89 -0.67 6.17
C ILE A 261 -8.53 0.54 5.45
N VAL A 262 -9.77 0.38 4.98
CA VAL A 262 -10.49 1.39 4.18
C VAL A 262 -11.69 1.98 4.94
N VAL A 263 -11.80 3.31 4.91
CA VAL A 263 -12.91 4.08 5.48
C VAL A 263 -13.66 4.85 4.39
N ALA A 264 -14.96 5.08 4.57
CA ALA A 264 -15.70 6.07 3.79
C ALA A 264 -15.55 7.45 4.44
N ILE A 265 -14.96 8.40 3.72
CA ILE A 265 -15.04 9.82 4.05
C ILE A 265 -16.41 10.30 3.56
N GLN A 266 -17.37 10.45 4.47
CA GLN A 266 -18.71 10.96 4.14
C GLN A 266 -18.71 12.47 3.90
N ASP A 267 -17.92 13.19 4.69
CA ASP A 267 -17.77 14.64 4.56
C ASP A 267 -16.37 15.08 5.03
N LEU A 268 -15.93 16.22 4.50
CA LEU A 268 -14.66 16.87 4.83
C LEU A 268 -14.95 18.38 4.82
N THR A 269 -14.84 19.03 5.97
CA THR A 269 -15.29 20.42 6.17
C THR A 269 -14.31 21.27 6.96
N THR A 270 -14.41 22.58 6.82
CA THR A 270 -13.71 23.56 7.69
C THR A 270 -14.69 24.64 8.17
N PRO A 271 -14.54 25.19 9.39
CA PRO A 271 -15.38 26.29 9.88
C PRO A 271 -15.38 27.51 8.94
N SER A 272 -16.55 28.14 8.81
CA SER A 272 -16.74 29.33 7.97
C SER A 272 -15.82 30.48 8.37
N GLN A 273 -15.16 31.09 7.39
CA GLN A 273 -14.45 32.36 7.55
C GLN A 273 -15.41 33.57 7.72
N ILE A 274 -16.69 33.39 7.37
CA ILE A 274 -17.68 34.47 7.38
C ILE A 274 -18.49 34.37 8.67
N SER A 275 -18.15 35.21 9.66
CA SER A 275 -18.84 35.23 10.98
C SER A 275 -20.35 35.52 10.90
N SER A 276 -20.82 36.16 9.83
CA SER A 276 -22.25 36.40 9.57
C SER A 276 -22.99 35.22 8.90
N ASN A 277 -22.27 34.16 8.48
CA ASN A 277 -22.84 32.92 7.97
C ASN A 277 -22.00 31.72 8.44
N PRO A 278 -22.36 31.06 9.56
CA PRO A 278 -21.57 29.98 10.18
C PRO A 278 -21.64 28.63 9.44
N THR A 279 -22.08 28.61 8.17
CA THR A 279 -22.12 27.38 7.35
C THR A 279 -20.70 26.95 7.01
N ALA A 280 -20.25 25.80 7.54
CA ALA A 280 -18.92 25.26 7.26
C ALA A 280 -18.67 25.09 5.75
N THR A 281 -17.47 25.43 5.27
CA THR A 281 -17.09 25.17 3.88
C THR A 281 -16.94 23.68 3.69
N LYS A 282 -17.58 23.14 2.64
CA LYS A 282 -17.41 21.76 2.22
C LYS A 282 -16.19 21.61 1.31
N LEU A 283 -15.22 20.83 1.74
CA LEU A 283 -13.96 20.58 1.03
C LEU A 283 -13.99 19.27 0.22
N LEU A 284 -14.93 18.35 0.50
CA LEU A 284 -15.16 17.14 -0.28
C LEU A 284 -16.53 17.17 -0.99
N PRO A 285 -16.59 17.28 -2.34
CA PRO A 285 -17.87 17.38 -3.04
C PRO A 285 -18.79 16.16 -2.82
N SER A 286 -18.26 14.95 -3.00
CA SER A 286 -18.96 13.67 -2.87
C SER A 286 -18.20 12.70 -1.97
N PRO A 287 -18.89 11.83 -1.19
CA PRO A 287 -18.22 10.80 -0.39
C PRO A 287 -17.28 9.91 -1.21
N VAL A 288 -16.16 9.51 -0.61
CA VAL A 288 -15.17 8.60 -1.23
C VAL A 288 -14.69 7.55 -0.23
N TYR A 289 -14.20 6.42 -0.73
CA TYR A 289 -13.45 5.46 0.07
C TYR A 289 -11.98 5.86 0.05
N ALA A 290 -11.31 5.81 1.19
CA ALA A 290 -9.88 6.07 1.30
C ALA A 290 -9.22 4.99 2.17
N TYR A 291 -8.05 4.53 1.75
CA TYR A 291 -7.18 3.66 2.54
C TYR A 291 -6.47 4.48 3.62
N ILE A 292 -6.20 3.90 4.79
CA ILE A 292 -5.37 4.54 5.83
C ILE A 292 -4.05 3.77 5.91
N ASP A 293 -2.93 4.44 5.66
CA ASP A 293 -1.59 3.83 5.78
C ASP A 293 -0.49 4.86 6.08
N SER A 294 0.28 4.62 7.15
CA SER A 294 1.37 5.50 7.56
C SER A 294 2.64 5.40 6.72
N THR A 295 2.71 4.51 5.71
CA THR A 295 3.86 4.42 4.79
C THR A 295 4.10 5.72 4.03
N VAL A 296 3.05 6.47 3.71
CA VAL A 296 3.11 7.73 2.93
C VAL A 296 2.86 8.97 3.78
N PRO A 297 3.44 10.14 3.45
CA PRO A 297 3.37 11.34 4.30
C PRO A 297 1.99 12.00 4.33
N GLY A 298 1.39 12.24 3.17
CA GLY A 298 0.23 13.14 3.04
C GLY A 298 -1.10 12.46 2.74
N ILE A 299 -2.01 13.23 2.17
CA ILE A 299 -3.41 12.89 1.99
C ILE A 299 -3.76 13.01 0.50
N TRP A 300 -4.12 11.90 -0.13
CA TRP A 300 -4.52 11.83 -1.53
C TRP A 300 -6.04 11.92 -1.66
N LEU A 301 -6.53 12.93 -2.38
CA LEU A 301 -7.96 13.23 -2.53
C LEU A 301 -8.34 13.45 -4.00
N PRO A 302 -9.64 13.36 -4.36
CA PRO A 302 -10.13 13.72 -5.69
C PRO A 302 -9.69 15.13 -6.08
N ILE A 303 -9.41 15.35 -7.38
CA ILE A 303 -8.98 16.65 -7.92
C ILE A 303 -10.00 17.75 -7.58
N GLU A 304 -11.30 17.45 -7.53
CA GLU A 304 -12.35 18.39 -7.15
C GLU A 304 -12.29 18.79 -5.67
N ALA A 305 -11.86 17.88 -4.79
CA ALA A 305 -11.60 18.20 -3.39
C ALA A 305 -10.32 19.04 -3.26
N CYS A 306 -9.25 18.66 -3.96
CA CYS A 306 -8.01 19.45 -3.99
C CYS A 306 -8.26 20.90 -4.46
N ARG A 307 -9.10 21.11 -5.47
CA ARG A 307 -9.54 22.45 -5.90
C ARG A 307 -10.36 23.21 -4.84
N ALA A 308 -11.13 22.51 -4.01
CA ALA A 308 -11.83 23.14 -2.89
C ALA A 308 -10.83 23.62 -1.81
N PHE A 309 -9.78 22.85 -1.54
CA PHE A 309 -8.66 23.29 -0.68
C PHE A 309 -7.89 24.47 -1.30
N GLU A 310 -7.61 24.45 -2.60
CA GLU A 310 -6.98 25.58 -3.33
C GLU A 310 -7.79 26.88 -3.16
N LEU A 311 -9.12 26.82 -3.36
CA LEU A 311 -10.01 27.98 -3.22
C LEU A 311 -10.17 28.45 -1.77
N GLU A 312 -10.26 27.52 -0.82
CA GLU A 312 -10.51 27.84 0.59
C GLU A 312 -9.24 28.33 1.30
N PHE A 313 -8.08 27.74 1.03
CA PHE A 313 -6.82 28.02 1.72
C PHE A 313 -5.80 28.81 0.87
N GLY A 314 -6.12 29.16 -0.38
CA GLY A 314 -5.21 29.91 -1.25
C GLY A 314 -4.00 29.10 -1.74
N LEU A 315 -4.04 27.77 -1.64
CA LEU A 315 -2.96 26.89 -2.08
C LEU A 315 -2.77 26.98 -3.61
N VAL A 316 -1.51 26.97 -4.04
CA VAL A 316 -1.15 26.92 -5.47
C VAL A 316 -0.38 25.63 -5.72
N PHE A 317 -0.80 24.87 -6.74
CA PHE A 317 -0.13 23.65 -7.14
C PHE A 317 1.06 23.97 -8.04
N ASP A 318 2.24 23.48 -7.67
CA ASP A 318 3.44 23.56 -8.48
C ASP A 318 3.54 22.35 -9.41
N ASN A 319 3.60 22.59 -10.73
CA ASN A 319 3.59 21.51 -11.72
C ASN A 319 4.96 20.83 -11.87
N ASP A 320 6.06 21.45 -11.44
CA ASP A 320 7.39 20.87 -11.57
C ASP A 320 7.62 19.84 -10.45
N THR A 321 7.38 20.24 -9.20
CA THR A 321 7.51 19.37 -8.01
C THR A 321 6.30 18.49 -7.74
N GLN A 322 5.13 18.78 -8.34
CA GLN A 322 3.83 18.15 -8.05
C GLN A 322 3.39 18.33 -6.57
N LEU A 323 3.78 19.44 -5.93
CA LEU A 323 3.48 19.79 -4.53
C LEU A 323 2.63 21.06 -4.42
N TYR A 324 1.94 21.24 -3.29
CA TYR A 324 1.38 22.53 -2.88
C TYR A 324 2.41 23.28 -2.03
N LEU A 325 3.31 24.02 -2.68
CA LEU A 325 4.33 24.81 -2.00
C LEU A 325 3.70 26.04 -1.32
N VAL A 326 4.14 26.33 -0.10
CA VAL A 326 3.64 27.42 0.74
C VAL A 326 4.78 28.42 0.94
N ASN A 327 4.62 29.63 0.39
CA ASN A 327 5.56 30.73 0.61
C ASN A 327 5.25 31.48 1.92
N ASP A 328 6.22 32.27 2.40
CA ASP A 328 6.14 32.99 3.68
C ASP A 328 4.82 33.76 3.88
N THR A 329 4.37 34.49 2.86
CA THR A 329 3.12 35.29 2.94
C THR A 329 1.87 34.43 3.05
N LEU A 330 1.85 33.27 2.35
CA LEU A 330 0.75 32.32 2.47
C LEU A 330 0.79 31.61 3.82
N HIS A 331 1.97 31.18 4.27
CA HIS A 331 2.20 30.54 5.58
C HIS A 331 1.74 31.46 6.73
N ASP A 332 2.18 32.72 6.75
CA ASP A 332 1.71 33.72 7.72
C ASP A 332 0.17 33.84 7.74
N SER A 333 -0.47 33.87 6.56
CA SER A 333 -1.94 33.97 6.46
C SER A 333 -2.68 32.71 6.92
N LEU A 334 -2.06 31.54 6.81
CA LEU A 334 -2.63 30.26 7.25
C LEU A 334 -2.44 30.06 8.76
N LEU A 335 -1.31 30.52 9.32
CA LEU A 335 -1.07 30.59 10.76
C LEU A 335 -2.05 31.55 11.45
N ASP A 336 -2.23 32.77 10.94
CA ASP A 336 -3.14 33.77 11.53
C ASP A 336 -4.62 33.33 11.44
N ARG A 337 -4.94 32.46 10.48
CA ARG A 337 -6.26 31.85 10.30
C ARG A 337 -6.53 30.67 11.25
N ASP A 338 -5.51 29.92 11.67
CA ASP A 338 -5.59 28.71 12.52
C ASP A 338 -6.78 27.78 12.20
N ALA A 339 -6.86 27.36 10.93
CA ALA A 339 -8.00 26.60 10.45
C ALA A 339 -8.04 25.17 11.01
N ASN A 340 -9.25 24.64 11.22
CA ASN A 340 -9.47 23.24 11.53
C ASN A 340 -10.17 22.54 10.35
N VAL A 341 -9.74 21.33 10.01
CA VAL A 341 -10.28 20.48 8.94
C VAL A 341 -10.83 19.20 9.57
N THR A 342 -12.14 19.00 9.50
CA THR A 342 -12.82 17.86 10.11
C THR A 342 -13.23 16.83 9.05
N PHE A 343 -12.65 15.63 9.17
CA PHE A 343 -13.00 14.43 8.42
C PHE A 343 -14.14 13.69 9.14
N THR A 344 -15.24 13.42 8.45
CA THR A 344 -16.34 12.58 8.96
C THR A 344 -16.26 11.19 8.33
N LEU A 345 -15.88 10.19 9.11
CA LEU A 345 -15.57 8.83 8.66
C LEU A 345 -16.66 7.83 9.06
N ALA A 346 -16.94 6.88 8.18
CA ALA A 346 -17.90 5.79 8.42
C ALA A 346 -17.55 4.52 7.62
N GLN A 347 -18.28 3.43 7.82
CA GLN A 347 -18.13 2.19 7.04
C GLN A 347 -18.62 2.32 5.59
N ALA A 348 -19.55 3.23 5.31
CA ALA A 348 -20.21 3.40 4.01
C ALA A 348 -20.50 4.88 3.73
N PHE A 349 -20.79 5.22 2.47
CA PHE A 349 -21.01 6.62 2.03
C PHE A 349 -22.21 7.34 2.66
N THR A 350 -23.20 6.61 3.17
CA THR A 350 -24.44 7.20 3.72
C THR A 350 -24.95 6.41 4.91
N GLY A 351 -25.26 7.12 6.00
CA GLY A 351 -25.80 6.51 7.22
C GLY A 351 -24.75 5.69 7.99
N GLY A 352 -25.23 4.91 8.97
CA GLY A 352 -24.38 4.26 9.96
C GLY A 352 -23.85 5.25 11.03
N PRO A 353 -23.10 4.76 12.03
CA PRO A 353 -22.40 5.62 12.98
C PRO A 353 -21.17 6.24 12.32
N THR A 354 -20.86 7.48 12.69
CA THR A 354 -19.75 8.28 12.15
C THR A 354 -18.77 8.66 13.25
N VAL A 355 -17.48 8.68 12.97
CA VAL A 355 -16.44 9.27 13.82
C VAL A 355 -15.88 10.51 13.14
N GLN A 356 -15.60 11.56 13.92
CA GLN A 356 -15.00 12.80 13.43
C GLN A 356 -13.56 12.90 13.88
N ILE A 357 -12.66 13.17 12.94
CA ILE A 357 -11.24 13.43 13.18
C ILE A 357 -10.95 14.85 12.69
N THR A 358 -10.43 15.70 13.56
CA THR A 358 -10.19 17.12 13.28
C THR A 358 -8.70 17.44 13.33
N LEU A 359 -8.18 17.94 12.22
CA LEU A 359 -6.80 18.37 12.06
C LEU A 359 -6.70 19.90 12.15
N PRO A 360 -5.85 20.47 13.02
CA PRO A 360 -5.52 21.89 12.97
C PRO A 360 -4.59 22.18 11.77
N TYR A 361 -4.43 23.45 11.39
CA TYR A 361 -3.51 23.86 10.32
C TYR A 361 -2.08 23.33 10.55
N ALA A 362 -1.62 23.28 11.80
CA ALA A 362 -0.31 22.75 12.17
C ALA A 362 -0.07 21.26 11.79
N ALA A 363 -1.11 20.46 11.52
CA ALA A 363 -0.98 19.10 10.96
C ALA A 363 -0.68 19.09 9.45
N PHE A 364 -0.88 20.22 8.78
CA PHE A 364 -0.63 20.44 7.36
C PHE A 364 0.58 21.37 7.10
N ASP A 365 1.18 21.91 8.15
CA ASP A 365 2.29 22.86 8.06
C ASP A 365 3.63 22.10 8.11
N LEU A 366 3.99 21.46 6.99
CA LEU A 366 5.16 20.59 6.89
C LEU A 366 6.26 21.21 6.03
N THR A 367 7.51 20.79 6.26
CA THR A 367 8.66 21.20 5.45
C THR A 367 9.11 20.06 4.54
N ALA A 368 9.12 20.31 3.24
CA ALA A 368 9.74 19.48 2.21
C ALA A 368 11.24 19.80 2.13
N LYS A 369 12.08 18.78 2.07
CA LYS A 369 13.55 18.90 1.99
C LYS A 369 14.10 18.11 0.80
N PRO A 370 15.21 18.52 0.17
CA PRO A 370 15.77 17.75 -0.94
C PRO A 370 16.17 16.33 -0.48
N PRO A 371 15.88 15.26 -1.25
CA PRO A 371 15.32 15.23 -2.60
C PRO A 371 13.80 14.93 -2.66
N PHE A 372 12.99 15.46 -1.74
CA PHE A 372 11.55 15.19 -1.74
C PHE A 372 10.84 15.79 -2.97
N GLN A 373 9.90 15.04 -3.53
CA GLN A 373 9.09 15.37 -4.69
C GLN A 373 7.67 14.78 -4.52
N GLY A 374 6.69 15.35 -5.22
CA GLY A 374 5.36 14.77 -5.32
C GLY A 374 5.31 13.55 -6.26
N PRO A 375 4.19 12.79 -6.22
CA PRO A 375 3.91 11.71 -7.17
C PRO A 375 4.00 12.18 -8.63
N ASP A 376 4.36 11.29 -9.55
CA ASP A 376 4.52 11.56 -10.99
C ASP A 376 5.58 12.65 -11.34
N SER A 377 6.29 13.24 -10.37
CA SER A 377 7.34 14.25 -10.60
C SER A 377 8.70 13.62 -10.93
N SER A 378 9.51 14.35 -11.70
CA SER A 378 10.93 14.09 -11.89
C SER A 378 11.81 15.25 -11.37
N SER A 379 11.29 16.03 -10.42
CA SER A 379 11.93 17.26 -9.95
C SER A 379 11.66 17.49 -8.46
N ALA A 380 12.64 17.13 -7.65
CA ALA A 380 12.66 17.41 -6.22
C ALA A 380 12.73 18.90 -5.88
N VAL A 381 12.28 19.25 -4.68
CA VAL A 381 12.55 20.56 -4.09
C VAL A 381 14.07 20.79 -3.99
N SER A 382 14.49 22.02 -4.26
CA SER A 382 15.92 22.40 -4.27
C SER A 382 16.44 22.88 -2.91
N ASN A 383 15.54 23.32 -2.03
CA ASN A 383 15.82 23.82 -0.69
C ASN A 383 14.71 23.38 0.27
N ASP A 384 14.96 23.43 1.58
CA ASP A 384 13.93 23.30 2.61
C ASP A 384 12.81 24.33 2.35
N THR A 385 11.60 23.86 2.07
CA THR A 385 10.46 24.65 1.62
C THR A 385 9.19 24.18 2.33
N ASN A 386 8.37 25.09 2.85
CA ASN A 386 7.09 24.71 3.45
C ASN A 386 6.11 24.23 2.36
N TYR A 387 5.33 23.19 2.66
CA TYR A 387 4.37 22.60 1.75
C TYR A 387 3.16 22.04 2.49
N PHE A 388 2.01 22.04 1.81
CA PHE A 388 0.78 21.45 2.34
C PHE A 388 0.70 19.98 1.86
N PRO A 389 0.57 18.97 2.77
CA PRO A 389 0.65 17.54 2.45
C PRO A 389 -0.65 16.97 1.86
N LEU A 390 -1.14 17.64 0.81
CA LEU A 390 -2.29 17.24 0.01
C LEU A 390 -1.79 16.83 -1.38
N PHE A 391 -2.29 15.72 -1.89
CA PHE A 391 -1.90 15.18 -3.19
C PHE A 391 -3.13 14.99 -4.08
N ARG A 392 -2.98 15.33 -5.36
CA ARG A 392 -4.01 15.17 -6.37
C ARG A 392 -4.02 13.71 -6.83
N ALA A 393 -5.06 12.97 -6.46
CA ALA A 393 -5.24 11.60 -6.94
C ALA A 393 -5.77 11.60 -8.38
N GLN A 394 -5.13 10.80 -9.23
CA GLN A 394 -5.50 10.56 -10.63
C GLN A 394 -6.79 9.74 -10.77
N ASN A 395 -7.08 8.87 -9.79
CA ASN A 395 -8.27 8.02 -9.73
C ASN A 395 -8.55 7.53 -8.29
N ASP A 396 -9.64 6.78 -8.11
CA ASP A 396 -10.11 6.30 -6.80
C ASP A 396 -9.21 5.27 -6.11
N THR A 397 -8.38 4.52 -6.86
CA THR A 397 -7.40 3.60 -6.27
C THR A 397 -6.29 4.30 -5.50
N GLN A 398 -6.11 5.61 -5.72
CA GLN A 398 -5.08 6.42 -5.05
C GLN A 398 -5.57 7.14 -3.78
N TYR A 399 -6.85 7.09 -3.43
CA TYR A 399 -7.33 7.81 -2.23
C TYR A 399 -6.74 7.17 -0.95
N THR A 400 -5.89 7.92 -0.27
CA THR A 400 -5.07 7.46 0.87
C THR A 400 -4.95 8.56 1.94
N LEU A 401 -5.06 8.18 3.21
CA LEU A 401 -4.82 9.03 4.38
C LEU A 401 -3.50 8.60 5.06
N GLY A 402 -2.45 9.38 4.85
CA GLY A 402 -1.10 9.11 5.33
C GLY A 402 -0.75 9.67 6.71
N ARG A 403 0.55 9.84 6.97
CA ARG A 403 1.07 10.28 8.29
C ARG A 403 0.47 11.59 8.80
N ALA A 404 0.26 12.59 7.93
CA ALA A 404 -0.39 13.86 8.27
C ALA A 404 -1.78 13.67 8.92
N PHE A 405 -2.56 12.70 8.43
CA PHE A 405 -3.82 12.30 9.06
C PHE A 405 -3.59 11.55 10.39
N MET A 406 -2.59 10.66 10.43
CA MET A 406 -2.23 9.90 11.63
C MET A 406 -1.59 10.72 12.77
N GLN A 407 -1.31 12.01 12.59
CA GLN A 407 -0.91 12.92 13.67
C GLN A 407 -2.07 13.21 14.64
N GLU A 408 -3.32 13.22 14.14
CA GLU A 408 -4.53 13.53 14.92
C GLU A 408 -5.49 12.33 15.02
N ALA A 409 -5.25 11.27 14.24
CA ALA A 409 -5.93 9.99 14.36
C ALA A 409 -5.14 8.97 15.20
N TYR A 410 -5.86 8.22 16.01
CA TYR A 410 -5.41 6.97 16.61
C TYR A 410 -6.14 5.81 15.94
N ILE A 411 -5.41 4.79 15.51
CA ILE A 411 -5.96 3.57 14.92
C ILE A 411 -5.66 2.36 15.81
N SER A 412 -6.60 1.41 15.91
CA SER A 412 -6.31 0.06 16.37
C SER A 412 -6.84 -0.97 15.39
N VAL A 413 -6.03 -1.96 15.04
CA VAL A 413 -6.31 -2.96 13.99
C VAL A 413 -6.23 -4.35 14.61
N ASP A 414 -7.25 -5.18 14.42
CA ASP A 414 -7.28 -6.60 14.75
C ASP A 414 -7.37 -7.42 13.47
N TRP A 415 -6.23 -7.98 13.06
CA TRP A 415 -6.11 -8.79 11.85
C TRP A 415 -6.78 -10.17 11.99
N GLU A 416 -6.95 -10.69 13.21
CA GLU A 416 -7.57 -12.00 13.45
C GLU A 416 -9.11 -11.90 13.35
N SER A 417 -9.68 -10.77 13.76
CA SER A 417 -11.12 -10.49 13.66
C SER A 417 -11.51 -9.75 12.37
N ALA A 418 -10.54 -9.31 11.55
CA ALA A 418 -10.72 -8.50 10.34
C ALA A 418 -11.51 -7.19 10.57
N ILE A 419 -11.16 -6.49 11.66
CA ILE A 419 -11.77 -5.21 12.06
C ILE A 419 -10.70 -4.21 12.49
N PHE A 420 -11.07 -2.93 12.45
CA PHE A 420 -10.27 -1.85 13.02
C PHE A 420 -11.16 -0.74 13.57
N ASN A 421 -10.61 0.08 14.45
CA ASN A 421 -11.23 1.27 15.01
C ASN A 421 -10.34 2.48 14.70
N VAL A 422 -10.95 3.62 14.41
CA VAL A 422 -10.28 4.92 14.23
C VAL A 422 -10.92 5.91 15.19
N SER A 423 -10.11 6.69 15.89
CA SER A 423 -10.52 7.61 16.96
C SER A 423 -9.72 8.91 16.88
N GLN A 424 -10.29 10.02 17.34
CA GLN A 424 -9.53 11.25 17.56
C GLN A 424 -8.49 11.01 18.67
N VAL A 425 -7.26 11.48 18.50
CA VAL A 425 -6.23 11.43 19.55
C VAL A 425 -6.67 12.24 20.77
N ALA A 426 -6.48 11.67 21.96
CA ALA A 426 -6.70 12.36 23.23
C ALA A 426 -5.42 13.14 23.62
N TRP A 427 -5.50 14.46 23.57
CA TRP A 427 -4.38 15.35 23.88
C TRP A 427 -4.25 15.59 25.39
N THR A 428 -3.60 14.66 26.07
CA THR A 428 -3.24 14.75 27.50
C THR A 428 -1.72 14.80 27.67
N GLU A 429 -1.23 15.90 28.26
CA GLU A 429 0.20 16.07 28.55
C GLU A 429 0.66 15.00 29.57
N ASN A 430 1.80 14.35 29.31
CA ASN A 430 2.37 13.32 30.18
C ASN A 430 1.44 12.13 30.51
N ALA A 431 0.55 11.74 29.57
CA ALA A 431 -0.34 10.59 29.72
C ALA A 431 0.42 9.29 30.07
N GLU A 432 0.07 8.65 31.18
CA GLU A 432 0.54 7.30 31.50
C GLU A 432 -0.01 6.30 30.47
N LYS A 433 0.84 5.37 30.01
CA LYS A 433 0.45 4.31 29.07
C LYS A 433 -0.51 3.33 29.76
N HIS A 434 -1.71 3.13 29.23
CA HIS A 434 -2.65 2.10 29.71
C HIS A 434 -2.92 1.07 28.61
N LEU A 435 -2.07 0.05 28.56
CA LEU A 435 -2.06 -0.96 27.50
C LEU A 435 -3.16 -2.00 27.72
N VAL A 436 -4.08 -2.12 26.77
CA VAL A 436 -5.18 -3.09 26.77
C VAL A 436 -4.91 -4.17 25.71
N PRO A 437 -4.87 -5.47 26.07
CA PRO A 437 -4.70 -6.54 25.10
C PRO A 437 -5.96 -6.77 24.28
N ILE A 438 -5.77 -6.93 22.97
CA ILE A 438 -6.79 -7.52 22.10
C ILE A 438 -6.62 -9.05 22.21
N ILE A 439 -7.67 -9.74 22.66
CA ILE A 439 -7.65 -11.19 22.90
C ILE A 439 -8.44 -11.87 21.78
N PRO A 440 -7.90 -12.92 21.12
CA PRO A 440 -8.61 -13.65 20.07
C PRO A 440 -9.93 -14.23 20.60
N SER A 441 -11.00 -14.13 19.82
CA SER A 441 -12.35 -14.56 20.24
C SER A 441 -12.52 -16.06 20.54
N SER A 442 -11.47 -16.87 20.31
CA SER A 442 -11.37 -18.28 20.68
C SER A 442 -10.98 -18.53 22.15
N GLU A 443 -10.38 -17.53 22.82
CA GLU A 443 -9.82 -17.67 24.18
C GLU A 443 -10.45 -16.68 25.17
N SER A 444 -11.78 -16.61 25.25
CA SER A 444 -12.45 -15.92 26.36
C SER A 444 -12.58 -16.85 27.58
N PRO A 445 -11.82 -16.67 28.68
CA PRO A 445 -11.89 -17.55 29.83
C PRO A 445 -13.08 -17.15 30.70
N GLY A 446 -14.27 -17.63 30.33
CA GLY A 446 -15.47 -17.71 31.16
C GLY A 446 -15.82 -16.45 31.96
N ALA A 447 -16.55 -15.52 31.33
CA ALA A 447 -17.29 -14.47 32.04
C ALA A 447 -18.34 -15.10 32.99
N ARG A 448 -17.94 -15.44 34.21
CA ARG A 448 -18.83 -15.74 35.34
C ARG A 448 -19.38 -14.44 35.92
N SER A 449 -20.16 -13.70 35.12
CA SER A 449 -20.97 -12.60 35.63
C SER A 449 -22.21 -13.17 36.32
N SER A 450 -22.31 -12.90 37.62
CA SER A 450 -23.44 -13.28 38.47
C SER A 450 -24.76 -12.75 37.91
N ALA A 451 -25.76 -13.63 37.77
CA ALA A 451 -27.07 -13.24 37.28
C ALA A 451 -27.88 -12.51 38.39
N SER A 452 -28.13 -11.22 38.20
CA SER A 452 -29.37 -10.56 38.63
C SER A 452 -30.08 -10.10 37.36
N GLY A 453 -31.25 -10.66 37.07
CA GLY A 453 -31.86 -10.54 35.75
C GLY A 453 -32.53 -9.19 35.48
N ASP A 454 -32.72 -8.89 34.20
CA ASP A 454 -34.08 -8.68 33.70
C ASP A 454 -34.20 -9.05 32.21
N ASP A 455 -35.42 -9.36 31.78
CA ASP A 455 -35.75 -9.99 30.51
C ASP A 455 -35.72 -9.02 29.31
N HIS A 456 -34.84 -9.21 28.32
CA HIS A 456 -35.06 -8.72 26.96
C HIS A 456 -34.57 -9.69 25.89
N LYS A 457 -35.53 -10.38 25.26
CA LYS A 457 -35.30 -11.37 24.20
C LYS A 457 -34.82 -10.71 22.91
N SER A 458 -33.59 -11.02 22.49
CA SER A 458 -33.17 -10.95 21.08
C SER A 458 -32.90 -12.36 20.56
N SER A 459 -33.41 -12.67 19.37
CA SER A 459 -33.49 -14.04 18.86
C SER A 459 -32.18 -14.53 18.26
N ARG A 460 -31.35 -15.21 19.07
CA ARG A 460 -30.29 -16.10 18.54
C ARG A 460 -30.93 -17.33 17.90
N LEU A 461 -30.57 -17.60 16.64
CA LEU A 461 -30.98 -18.81 15.94
C LEU A 461 -30.35 -20.04 16.59
N MET A 462 -31.18 -21.01 17.00
CA MET A 462 -30.70 -22.23 17.65
C MET A 462 -29.94 -23.15 16.67
N PRO A 463 -28.88 -23.86 17.12
CA PRO A 463 -28.11 -24.79 16.28
C PRO A 463 -28.91 -25.92 15.60
N GLY A 464 -30.15 -26.19 16.05
CA GLY A 464 -31.05 -27.16 15.42
C GLY A 464 -31.46 -26.84 13.97
N ALA A 465 -31.28 -25.60 13.50
CA ALA A 465 -31.58 -25.24 12.11
C ALA A 465 -30.50 -25.72 11.11
N ILE A 466 -29.25 -25.91 11.55
CA ILE A 466 -28.12 -26.26 10.66
C ILE A 466 -28.16 -27.74 10.26
N ALA A 467 -28.71 -28.61 11.12
CA ALA A 467 -28.91 -30.03 10.82
C ALA A 467 -29.96 -30.29 9.72
N GLY A 468 -30.92 -29.38 9.52
CA GLY A 468 -31.99 -29.53 8.51
C GLY A 468 -31.53 -29.29 7.07
N ILE A 469 -30.57 -28.38 6.86
CA ILE A 469 -30.13 -27.95 5.52
C ILE A 469 -29.26 -29.03 4.86
N ALA A 470 -28.44 -29.74 5.63
CA ALA A 470 -27.62 -30.84 5.12
C ALA A 470 -28.47 -31.99 4.53
N VAL A 471 -29.59 -32.34 5.16
CA VAL A 471 -30.49 -33.39 4.68
C VAL A 471 -31.32 -32.90 3.47
N GLY A 472 -31.73 -31.64 3.46
CA GLY A 472 -32.44 -31.01 2.35
C GLY A 472 -31.62 -30.97 1.05
N ALA A 473 -30.34 -30.61 1.14
CA ALA A 473 -29.44 -30.56 -0.02
C ALA A 473 -29.27 -31.92 -0.71
N VAL A 474 -29.14 -33.01 0.06
CA VAL A 474 -29.03 -34.37 -0.47
C VAL A 474 -30.32 -34.80 -1.19
N ALA A 475 -31.50 -34.47 -0.65
CA ALA A 475 -32.77 -34.76 -1.29
C ALA A 475 -32.97 -34.00 -2.61
N VAL A 476 -32.57 -32.71 -2.66
CA VAL A 476 -32.64 -31.89 -3.88
C VAL A 476 -31.67 -32.38 -4.95
N LEU A 477 -30.43 -32.74 -4.57
CA LEU A 477 -29.45 -33.31 -5.50
C LEU A 477 -29.90 -34.68 -6.04
N ALA A 478 -30.51 -35.52 -5.22
CA ALA A 478 -31.11 -36.79 -5.66
C ALA A 478 -32.25 -36.57 -6.67
N LEU A 479 -33.15 -35.61 -6.41
CA LEU A 479 -34.23 -35.24 -7.34
C LEU A 479 -33.71 -34.66 -8.65
N LEU A 480 -32.69 -33.81 -8.62
CA LEU A 480 -32.02 -33.29 -9.82
C LEU A 480 -31.36 -34.41 -10.62
N GLY A 481 -30.70 -35.37 -9.95
CA GLY A 481 -30.13 -36.56 -10.58
C GLY A 481 -31.18 -37.44 -11.28
N ILE A 482 -32.34 -37.65 -10.64
CA ILE A 482 -33.46 -38.40 -11.21
C ILE A 482 -34.08 -37.65 -12.41
N LEU A 483 -34.22 -36.33 -12.33
CA LEU A 483 -34.71 -35.50 -13.45
C LEU A 483 -33.75 -35.52 -14.65
N LEU A 484 -32.43 -35.39 -14.42
CA LEU A 484 -31.41 -35.54 -15.45
C LEU A 484 -31.43 -36.94 -16.08
N MET A 485 -31.58 -37.98 -15.27
CA MET A 485 -31.70 -39.36 -15.76
C MET A 485 -32.95 -39.54 -16.64
N PHE A 486 -34.10 -39.00 -16.23
CA PHE A 486 -35.34 -39.03 -17.03
C PHE A 486 -35.21 -38.23 -18.32
N TYR A 487 -34.58 -37.05 -18.28
CA TYR A 487 -34.31 -36.24 -19.47
C TYR A 487 -33.43 -36.99 -20.48
N PHE A 488 -32.34 -37.60 -20.04
CA PHE A 488 -31.48 -38.41 -20.91
C PHE A 488 -32.15 -39.70 -21.40
N ARG A 489 -32.98 -40.37 -20.59
CA ARG A 489 -33.78 -41.53 -21.04
C ARG A 489 -34.80 -41.12 -22.11
N LYS A 490 -35.47 -39.98 -21.95
CA LYS A 490 -36.42 -39.43 -22.94
C LYS A 490 -35.71 -39.03 -24.25
N LYS A 491 -34.51 -38.44 -24.15
CA LYS A 491 -33.66 -38.11 -25.33
C LYS A 491 -33.15 -39.36 -26.05
N ARG A 492 -32.78 -40.43 -25.33
CA ARG A 492 -32.44 -41.74 -25.92
C ARG A 492 -33.64 -42.43 -26.61
N GLN A 493 -34.83 -42.37 -26.03
CA GLN A 493 -36.04 -42.91 -26.68
C GLN A 493 -36.45 -42.13 -27.93
N ALA A 494 -36.19 -40.82 -27.99
CA ALA A 494 -36.39 -40.02 -29.19
C ALA A 494 -35.39 -40.36 -30.33
N ALA A 495 -34.18 -40.82 -30.00
CA ALA A 495 -33.22 -41.31 -31.00
C ALA A 495 -33.63 -42.67 -31.58
N VAL A 496 -34.11 -43.61 -30.73
CA VAL A 496 -34.59 -44.93 -31.18
C VAL A 496 -35.77 -44.81 -32.16
N LYS A 497 -36.69 -43.86 -31.93
CA LYS A 497 -37.82 -43.62 -32.85
C LYS A 497 -37.46 -42.96 -34.18
N ARG A 498 -36.24 -42.41 -34.35
CA ARG A 498 -35.75 -41.95 -35.67
C ARG A 498 -35.09 -43.07 -36.47
N ILE A 499 -34.39 -43.98 -35.78
CA ILE A 499 -33.80 -45.19 -36.39
C ILE A 499 -34.88 -46.13 -36.92
N GLU A 500 -36.08 -46.15 -36.33
CA GLU A 500 -37.21 -46.97 -36.80
C GLU A 500 -37.88 -46.39 -38.07
N SER A 501 -37.83 -45.07 -38.29
CA SER A 501 -38.28 -44.42 -39.54
C SER A 501 -37.25 -44.43 -40.67
N GLU A 502 -35.98 -44.71 -40.35
CA GLU A 502 -34.86 -44.78 -41.29
C GLU A 502 -34.50 -46.24 -41.66
N LYS A 503 -35.15 -47.22 -41.01
CA LYS A 503 -35.03 -48.66 -41.29
C LYS A 503 -36.03 -49.20 -42.33
N LEU A 504 -36.74 -48.32 -43.05
CA LEU A 504 -37.75 -48.72 -44.04
C LEU A 504 -37.34 -48.43 -45.50
N SER A 505 -36.10 -47.97 -45.76
CA SER A 505 -35.63 -47.63 -47.11
C SER A 505 -34.50 -48.53 -47.66
N ASP A 506 -33.72 -49.18 -46.79
CA ASP A 506 -32.44 -49.80 -47.19
C ASP A 506 -32.47 -51.34 -47.16
N ASP A 507 -33.65 -51.95 -47.37
CA ASP A 507 -33.80 -53.38 -47.66
C ASP A 507 -33.51 -53.64 -49.17
N ALA A 508 -32.26 -53.38 -49.58
CA ALA A 508 -31.75 -53.78 -50.88
C ALA A 508 -30.22 -53.99 -50.88
N SER A 509 -29.79 -55.17 -51.34
CA SER A 509 -28.38 -55.52 -51.71
C SER A 509 -27.46 -56.07 -50.59
N THR A 510 -27.85 -57.25 -50.10
CA THR A 510 -27.05 -58.50 -50.13
C THR A 510 -25.50 -58.42 -50.24
N SER A 511 -24.81 -59.05 -49.27
CA SER A 511 -23.57 -59.88 -49.40
C SER A 511 -22.37 -59.37 -50.24
N ALA A 512 -21.10 -59.46 -49.80
CA ALA A 512 -20.48 -60.69 -49.29
C ALA A 512 -19.02 -60.46 -48.80
N ALA A 513 -18.56 -61.38 -47.95
CA ALA A 513 -17.18 -61.89 -47.80
C ALA A 513 -15.98 -60.93 -47.67
N ALA A 514 -15.35 -60.98 -46.48
CA ALA A 514 -13.92 -60.72 -46.33
C ALA A 514 -13.13 -62.04 -46.42
N THR A 515 -11.93 -62.02 -47.02
CA THR A 515 -10.90 -63.08 -46.96
C THR A 515 -9.54 -62.39 -47.22
N VAL A 516 -8.79 -62.00 -46.18
CA VAL A 516 -7.71 -62.77 -45.52
C VAL A 516 -6.49 -62.99 -46.44
N LEU A 517 -5.39 -62.26 -46.22
CA LEU A 517 -4.06 -62.82 -45.87
C LEU A 517 -2.96 -61.76 -45.64
N SER A 518 -2.00 -62.18 -44.82
CA SER A 518 -0.67 -61.63 -44.46
C SER A 518 0.22 -61.08 -45.58
N GLY A 519 1.13 -60.15 -45.24
CA GLY A 519 2.28 -59.78 -46.08
C GLY A 519 3.31 -58.89 -45.36
N GLU A 520 4.60 -59.12 -45.60
CA GLU A 520 5.73 -58.58 -44.82
C GLU A 520 6.54 -57.51 -45.59
N ARG A 521 7.28 -56.67 -44.83
CA ARG A 521 8.54 -55.95 -45.19
C ARG A 521 8.60 -54.84 -46.27
N ASN A 522 9.23 -53.75 -45.81
CA ASN A 522 10.00 -52.69 -46.49
C ASN A 522 10.41 -52.86 -47.96
N SER A 523 10.20 -51.82 -48.78
CA SER A 523 11.28 -51.13 -49.51
C SER A 523 10.82 -49.73 -49.99
N ALA A 524 11.77 -48.88 -50.41
CA ALA A 524 11.57 -47.47 -50.71
C ALA A 524 11.67 -47.14 -52.22
N TYR A 525 11.30 -45.90 -52.56
CA TYR A 525 11.47 -45.18 -53.84
C TYR A 525 10.75 -45.77 -55.08
N GLN A 526 9.87 -44.98 -55.71
CA GLN A 526 10.28 -44.03 -56.75
C GLN A 526 9.16 -43.07 -57.16
N LYS A 527 9.54 -41.91 -57.70
CA LYS A 527 8.70 -40.89 -58.32
C LYS A 527 9.20 -40.70 -59.75
N ALA A 528 8.34 -40.85 -60.75
CA ALA A 528 8.60 -40.54 -62.17
C ALA A 528 7.24 -40.50 -62.91
N GLU A 529 6.86 -39.39 -63.58
CA GLU A 529 7.06 -39.12 -65.04
C GLU A 529 6.03 -39.88 -65.93
N LEU A 530 5.46 -39.38 -67.05
CA LEU A 530 5.36 -38.05 -67.70
C LEU A 530 4.34 -38.18 -68.89
N GLU A 531 3.99 -37.07 -69.57
CA GLU A 531 3.26 -36.96 -70.87
C GLU A 531 1.73 -37.28 -70.88
N GLY A 532 0.86 -36.62 -71.67
CA GLY A 532 1.01 -35.43 -72.50
C GLY A 532 -0.24 -35.10 -73.37
N SER A 533 -0.42 -33.81 -73.69
CA SER A 533 -1.15 -33.26 -74.87
C SER A 533 -2.70 -33.27 -75.04
N SER A 534 -3.18 -32.09 -75.48
CA SER A 534 -4.26 -31.79 -76.47
C SER A 534 -5.78 -31.69 -76.13
N THR A 535 -6.31 -30.56 -76.63
CA THR A 535 -7.69 -30.04 -76.87
C THR A 535 -8.50 -30.87 -77.92
N PRO A 536 -9.85 -30.72 -78.16
CA PRO A 536 -10.49 -29.45 -78.60
C PRO A 536 -12.02 -29.17 -78.43
N SER A 537 -12.39 -27.93 -78.82
CA SER A 537 -13.64 -27.42 -79.44
C SER A 537 -14.97 -27.19 -78.67
N GLY A 538 -15.57 -26.00 -78.89
CA GLY A 538 -16.96 -25.61 -78.54
C GLY A 538 -17.99 -25.97 -79.63
N PRO A 539 -19.15 -25.26 -79.80
CA PRO A 539 -19.17 -23.87 -80.32
C PRO A 539 -20.40 -22.92 -80.01
N PHE A 540 -20.19 -21.57 -80.11
CA PHE A 540 -21.08 -20.47 -80.64
C PHE A 540 -22.47 -20.18 -79.97
N SER A 541 -23.07 -18.96 -79.85
CA SER A 541 -23.01 -17.60 -80.46
C SER A 541 -23.71 -16.56 -79.51
N ASP A 542 -23.92 -15.23 -79.75
CA ASP A 542 -23.20 -14.10 -80.40
C ASP A 542 -24.06 -12.77 -80.28
N ARG A 543 -23.47 -11.58 -80.53
CA ARG A 543 -24.04 -10.25 -80.97
C ARG A 543 -24.78 -9.21 -80.08
N HIS A 544 -24.08 -8.06 -79.90
CA HIS A 544 -24.41 -6.65 -80.30
C HIS A 544 -25.41 -5.67 -79.59
N ARG A 545 -24.89 -4.43 -79.39
CA ARG A 545 -25.39 -3.05 -79.76
C ARG A 545 -26.23 -2.15 -78.80
N LEU A 546 -25.63 -0.97 -78.51
CA LEU A 546 -26.11 0.44 -78.65
C LEU A 546 -27.30 1.04 -77.87
N THR A 547 -27.15 2.34 -77.52
CA THR A 547 -28.17 3.42 -77.30
C THR A 547 -29.15 3.26 -76.11
N SER A 548 -29.75 4.30 -75.49
CA SER A 548 -29.51 5.76 -75.43
C SER A 548 -30.37 6.44 -74.33
N SER A 549 -29.75 7.37 -73.58
CA SER A 549 -30.23 8.74 -73.21
C SER A 549 -31.55 9.06 -72.46
N THR A 550 -31.44 10.13 -71.63
CA THR A 550 -32.43 11.22 -71.36
C THR A 550 -33.71 10.92 -70.56
N ASN A 551 -34.19 11.77 -69.63
CA ASN A 551 -33.87 13.16 -69.24
C ASN A 551 -33.28 13.22 -67.80
N GLY A 552 -32.57 14.25 -67.29
CA GLY A 552 -32.46 15.68 -67.65
C GLY A 552 -33.28 16.54 -66.66
N SER A 553 -32.83 17.66 -66.08
CA SER A 553 -31.57 18.45 -66.19
C SER A 553 -31.50 19.48 -65.02
N VAL A 554 -30.36 19.78 -64.35
CA VAL A 554 -29.43 20.95 -64.56
C VAL A 554 -30.08 22.31 -64.16
N SER A 555 -29.47 23.30 -63.46
CA SER A 555 -28.05 23.68 -63.21
C SER A 555 -27.86 24.55 -61.94
N GLU A 556 -26.63 24.52 -61.39
CA GLU A 556 -25.68 25.63 -61.01
C GLU A 556 -26.22 26.86 -60.23
N ASP A 557 -25.52 27.41 -59.22
CA ASP A 557 -24.16 27.96 -59.34
C ASP A 557 -23.35 28.01 -58.01
N THR A 558 -22.06 28.38 -58.07
CA THR A 558 -21.07 28.24 -56.96
C THR A 558 -20.45 29.60 -56.51
N PRO A 559 -19.31 29.65 -55.79
CA PRO A 559 -19.19 30.14 -54.41
C PRO A 559 -18.70 31.60 -54.27
N HIS A 560 -18.57 32.12 -53.04
CA HIS A 560 -17.35 32.83 -52.60
C HIS A 560 -17.23 32.94 -51.06
N SER A 561 -15.99 33.09 -50.58
CA SER A 561 -15.57 33.30 -49.18
C SER A 561 -15.08 34.74 -48.99
N MET A 562 -15.16 35.30 -47.77
CA MET A 562 -14.10 36.17 -47.20
C MET A 562 -14.33 36.57 -45.73
N THR A 563 -13.30 37.20 -45.13
CA THR A 563 -12.98 37.27 -43.71
C THR A 563 -12.79 38.69 -43.14
N VAL A 564 -12.99 38.85 -41.82
CA VAL A 564 -12.29 39.76 -40.87
C VAL A 564 -12.53 41.31 -40.90
N SER A 565 -12.93 41.85 -39.74
CA SER A 565 -12.41 43.07 -39.04
C SER A 565 -13.14 43.21 -37.69
N TYR A 566 -12.52 43.22 -36.51
CA TYR A 566 -11.61 44.18 -35.82
C TYR A 566 -12.31 45.43 -35.19
N ASN A 567 -11.99 45.63 -33.89
CA ASN A 567 -12.35 46.61 -32.83
C ASN A 567 -12.42 48.12 -33.23
N PRO A 568 -12.79 49.13 -32.35
CA PRO A 568 -12.90 49.12 -30.85
C PRO A 568 -14.01 50.02 -30.16
N GLY A 569 -14.13 49.94 -28.81
CA GLY A 569 -14.07 51.15 -27.95
C GLY A 569 -15.23 51.59 -27.00
N TYR A 570 -14.95 51.50 -25.68
CA TYR A 570 -15.25 52.46 -24.59
C TYR A 570 -16.65 52.62 -23.88
N TYR A 571 -16.52 53.16 -22.64
CA TYR A 571 -17.44 53.82 -21.67
C TYR A 571 -18.49 53.06 -20.81
N MET A 572 -18.08 52.89 -19.54
CA MET A 572 -18.74 53.07 -18.23
C MET A 572 -20.25 53.38 -18.02
N THR A 573 -20.71 52.92 -16.84
CA THR A 573 -21.63 53.52 -15.83
C THR A 573 -23.17 53.31 -15.84
N THR A 574 -23.59 52.53 -14.82
CA THR A 574 -24.67 52.77 -13.82
C THR A 574 -26.18 52.67 -14.12
N ALA A 575 -26.81 51.85 -13.27
CA ALA A 575 -28.11 52.01 -12.58
C ALA A 575 -29.45 51.78 -13.33
N GLY A 576 -30.34 51.04 -12.66
CA GLY A 576 -31.75 50.87 -13.05
C GLY A 576 -32.39 49.60 -12.49
N ALA A 577 -33.09 49.68 -11.35
CA ALA A 577 -33.74 48.54 -10.70
C ALA A 577 -35.14 48.23 -11.28
N SER A 578 -35.57 46.97 -11.27
CA SER A 578 -37.00 46.59 -11.17
C SER A 578 -37.20 45.12 -10.76
N THR A 579 -37.73 44.92 -9.55
CA THR A 579 -38.60 43.79 -9.16
C THR A 579 -40.03 44.04 -9.74
N PRO A 580 -41.04 43.12 -9.68
CA PRO A 580 -41.22 42.07 -8.67
C PRO A 580 -41.93 40.73 -9.05
N SER A 581 -42.05 39.89 -8.00
CA SER A 581 -43.20 39.02 -7.65
C SER A 581 -43.51 37.72 -8.39
N SER A 582 -43.47 36.62 -7.62
CA SER A 582 -44.16 35.34 -7.83
C SER A 582 -45.68 35.44 -7.61
N PRO A 583 -46.43 34.38 -7.97
CA PRO A 583 -47.53 33.92 -7.12
C PRO A 583 -47.47 32.41 -6.78
N SER A 584 -48.30 32.00 -5.83
CA SER A 584 -48.33 30.68 -5.19
C SER A 584 -49.45 29.74 -5.68
N ALA A 585 -49.38 28.49 -5.21
CA ALA A 585 -50.32 27.36 -5.34
C ALA A 585 -51.84 27.63 -5.27
N ALA A 586 -52.63 26.78 -5.95
CA ALA A 586 -53.66 25.90 -5.34
C ALA A 586 -54.44 24.98 -6.34
N GLU A 587 -54.73 23.75 -5.89
CA GLU A 587 -55.94 22.89 -6.10
C GLU A 587 -56.42 22.41 -7.49
N GLY A 588 -56.92 21.16 -7.57
CA GLY A 588 -57.41 20.53 -8.83
C GLY A 588 -57.64 19.00 -8.82
N THR A 589 -58.55 18.56 -7.97
CA THR A 589 -59.05 17.21 -7.58
C THR A 589 -59.49 16.15 -8.64
N HIS A 590 -59.26 14.87 -8.28
CA HIS A 590 -60.04 13.62 -8.58
C HIS A 590 -60.29 13.04 -10.00
N SER A 591 -59.86 11.78 -10.18
CA SER A 591 -60.78 10.63 -10.46
C SER A 591 -60.15 9.27 -10.11
N ARG A 592 -60.98 8.26 -9.83
CA ARG A 592 -60.59 6.98 -9.16
C ARG A 592 -61.45 5.79 -9.59
N THR A 593 -60.83 4.69 -10.01
CA THR A 593 -61.37 3.30 -10.04
C THR A 593 -60.17 2.35 -9.88
N GLN A 594 -59.97 1.60 -8.78
CA GLN A 594 -60.70 0.38 -8.32
C GLN A 594 -60.46 -0.79 -9.30
N SER A 595 -59.95 -1.98 -8.94
CA SER A 595 -59.79 -2.75 -7.67
C SER A 595 -58.47 -3.59 -7.69
N GLY A 596 -57.81 -3.97 -6.58
CA GLY A 596 -58.09 -5.13 -5.69
C GLY A 596 -57.74 -6.49 -6.36
N SER A 597 -57.01 -7.48 -5.78
CA SER A 597 -56.70 -7.80 -4.37
C SER A 597 -55.62 -8.92 -4.24
N PHE A 598 -54.72 -8.82 -3.25
CA PHE A 598 -53.93 -9.85 -2.50
C PHE A 598 -53.44 -11.20 -3.14
N SER A 599 -52.11 -11.45 -3.08
CA SER A 599 -51.42 -12.67 -2.58
C SER A 599 -49.88 -12.58 -2.83
N LEU A 600 -48.98 -12.67 -1.85
CA LEU A 600 -48.42 -13.85 -1.13
C LEU A 600 -47.26 -14.58 -1.85
N MET A 601 -46.19 -14.85 -1.07
CA MET A 601 -44.99 -15.69 -1.33
C MET A 601 -43.79 -15.11 -2.09
N SER A 602 -42.61 -15.53 -1.63
CA SER A 602 -41.26 -15.09 -2.04
C SER A 602 -40.61 -16.06 -3.07
N PRO A 603 -39.27 -16.09 -3.22
CA PRO A 603 -38.57 -15.76 -4.46
C PRO A 603 -38.29 -16.97 -5.37
N LEU A 604 -37.90 -16.73 -6.62
CA LEU A 604 -37.14 -17.71 -7.42
C LEU A 604 -36.34 -17.05 -8.55
N SER A 605 -35.09 -17.49 -8.68
CA SER A 605 -34.16 -17.11 -9.76
C SER A 605 -34.59 -17.67 -11.11
N ALA A 606 -34.12 -17.02 -12.19
CA ALA A 606 -33.87 -17.69 -13.46
C ALA A 606 -32.44 -17.40 -13.90
N THR A 607 -31.63 -18.46 -14.02
CA THR A 607 -30.29 -18.43 -14.60
C THR A 607 -30.33 -18.86 -16.06
N ALA A 608 -29.62 -18.13 -16.91
CA ALA A 608 -29.05 -18.57 -18.18
C ALA A 608 -27.69 -17.87 -18.27
N SER A 609 -26.53 -18.52 -18.37
CA SER A 609 -26.16 -19.76 -19.07
C SER A 609 -26.33 -19.66 -20.58
N GLU A 610 -25.36 -19.01 -21.21
CA GLU A 610 -24.87 -19.40 -22.52
C GLU A 610 -23.34 -19.56 -22.43
N ALA A 611 -22.83 -20.63 -23.01
CA ALA A 611 -21.42 -20.98 -23.01
C ALA A 611 -21.03 -21.45 -24.43
N ASP A 612 -19.72 -21.58 -24.65
CA ASP A 612 -19.07 -22.17 -25.83
C ASP A 612 -18.78 -21.17 -26.98
N SER A 613 -17.66 -20.44 -26.85
CA SER A 613 -16.90 -19.90 -27.99
C SER A 613 -15.58 -20.67 -28.11
N LYS A 614 -15.63 -21.79 -28.84
CA LYS A 614 -14.43 -22.58 -29.16
C LYS A 614 -13.55 -21.89 -30.19
N GLU A 615 -12.26 -21.96 -29.91
CA GLU A 615 -11.12 -21.60 -30.74
C GLU A 615 -11.33 -21.85 -32.25
N ARG A 616 -11.04 -20.84 -33.08
CA ARG A 616 -10.64 -21.06 -34.48
C ARG A 616 -9.13 -20.95 -34.57
N LYS A 617 -8.46 -22.08 -34.80
CA LYS A 617 -7.03 -22.11 -35.09
C LYS A 617 -6.78 -21.59 -36.51
N VAL A 618 -6.10 -20.45 -36.60
CA VAL A 618 -5.54 -19.95 -37.87
C VAL A 618 -4.20 -20.66 -38.08
N TYR A 619 -4.02 -21.30 -39.23
CA TYR A 619 -2.74 -21.88 -39.62
C TYR A 619 -1.94 -20.85 -40.41
N GLU A 620 -0.79 -20.46 -39.86
CA GLU A 620 0.18 -19.61 -40.52
C GLU A 620 0.97 -20.43 -41.56
N MET A 621 1.12 -19.91 -42.79
CA MET A 621 1.88 -20.58 -43.84
C MET A 621 3.36 -20.15 -43.75
N PRO A 622 4.34 -21.06 -43.98
CA PRO A 622 5.75 -20.69 -43.97
C PRO A 622 6.06 -19.68 -45.07
N GLY A 623 6.49 -18.48 -44.70
CA GLY A 623 7.02 -17.48 -45.63
C GLY A 623 8.53 -17.69 -45.86
N ASP A 624 8.95 -17.68 -47.13
CA ASP A 624 10.38 -17.79 -47.49
C ASP A 624 11.19 -16.60 -46.94
N MET A 625 12.15 -16.90 -46.07
CA MET A 625 13.08 -15.92 -45.52
C MET A 625 14.29 -15.80 -46.46
N PRO A 626 14.57 -14.62 -47.05
CA PRO A 626 15.72 -14.47 -47.94
C PRO A 626 17.03 -14.59 -47.14
N ALA A 627 17.96 -15.40 -47.66
CA ALA A 627 19.22 -15.67 -46.99
C ALA A 627 20.03 -14.39 -46.76
N ILE A 628 20.26 -14.06 -45.48
CA ILE A 628 21.10 -12.93 -45.08
C ILE A 628 22.54 -13.25 -45.46
N ARG A 629 23.10 -12.48 -46.39
CA ARG A 629 24.55 -12.48 -46.64
C ARG A 629 25.24 -11.78 -45.49
N GLU A 630 26.00 -12.53 -44.72
CA GLU A 630 27.00 -11.96 -43.80
C GLU A 630 27.88 -10.97 -44.55
N LYS A 631 28.04 -9.79 -43.98
CA LYS A 631 29.02 -8.81 -44.44
C LYS A 631 29.47 -7.99 -43.25
N ASP A 632 30.76 -8.10 -42.94
CA ASP A 632 31.41 -7.33 -41.87
C ASP A 632 31.10 -5.84 -41.99
N GLY A 633 30.39 -5.32 -40.98
CA GLY A 633 30.04 -3.92 -40.84
C GLY A 633 30.12 -3.56 -39.37
N ARG A 634 31.12 -2.74 -39.02
CA ARG A 634 31.29 -2.20 -37.65
C ARG A 634 29.97 -1.56 -37.22
N ALA A 635 29.39 -2.05 -36.12
CA ALA A 635 28.17 -1.47 -35.56
C ALA A 635 28.42 0.01 -35.22
N LEU A 636 27.66 0.91 -35.86
CA LEU A 636 27.64 2.33 -35.52
C LEU A 636 26.94 2.48 -34.19
N SER A 637 27.47 3.34 -33.32
CA SER A 637 26.76 3.70 -32.08
C SER A 637 25.43 4.36 -32.44
N GLU A 638 24.41 4.19 -31.60
CA GLU A 638 23.11 4.86 -31.75
C GLU A 638 23.27 6.38 -31.98
N LYS A 639 24.24 7.00 -31.29
CA LYS A 639 24.60 8.41 -31.44
C LYS A 639 25.14 8.75 -32.83
N GLU A 640 25.94 7.88 -33.45
CA GLU A 640 26.41 8.04 -34.84
C GLU A 640 25.27 7.79 -35.84
N ALA A 641 24.37 6.83 -35.56
CA ALA A 641 23.22 6.55 -36.41
C ALA A 641 22.23 7.73 -36.46
N ILE A 642 22.00 8.40 -35.33
CA ILE A 642 21.21 9.64 -35.24
C ILE A 642 21.91 10.78 -35.99
N GLN A 643 23.20 11.02 -35.73
CA GLN A 643 23.94 12.10 -36.40
C GLN A 643 23.98 11.92 -37.93
N ARG A 644 24.11 10.67 -38.41
CA ARG A 644 24.07 10.37 -39.85
C ARG A 644 22.66 10.54 -40.45
N ARG A 645 21.61 10.32 -39.66
CA ARG A 645 20.20 10.57 -40.06
C ARG A 645 19.94 12.08 -40.16
N GLU A 646 20.42 12.89 -39.21
CA GLU A 646 20.32 14.35 -39.28
C GLU A 646 21.08 14.93 -40.49
N GLN A 647 22.29 14.44 -40.78
CA GLN A 647 23.05 14.83 -41.97
C GLN A 647 22.31 14.52 -43.28
N LEU A 648 21.60 13.39 -43.35
CA LEU A 648 20.87 12.94 -44.54
C LEU A 648 19.56 13.71 -44.80
N TYR A 649 18.87 14.17 -43.74
CA TYR A 649 17.56 14.82 -43.87
C TYR A 649 17.62 16.36 -43.73
N ASN A 650 18.52 16.90 -42.90
CA ASN A 650 18.56 18.33 -42.58
C ASN A 650 19.76 19.08 -43.20
N GLY A 651 20.74 18.38 -43.78
CA GLY A 651 21.80 18.98 -44.62
C GLY A 651 22.81 19.90 -43.92
N ILE A 652 22.78 20.02 -42.59
CA ILE A 652 23.70 20.88 -41.83
C ILE A 652 24.88 20.05 -41.32
N VAL A 653 26.09 20.39 -41.76
CA VAL A 653 27.35 19.84 -41.24
C VAL A 653 27.82 20.72 -40.09
N SER A 654 27.53 20.31 -38.85
CA SER A 654 27.90 21.07 -37.66
C SER A 654 29.37 20.80 -37.27
N THR A 655 30.28 21.71 -37.65
CA THR A 655 31.70 21.66 -37.31
C THR A 655 32.14 22.82 -36.44
N THR A 656 31.90 22.73 -35.13
CA THR A 656 32.68 23.49 -34.14
C THR A 656 32.77 22.71 -32.82
N PRO A 657 33.96 22.55 -32.22
CA PRO A 657 34.11 22.00 -30.88
C PRO A 657 33.88 23.11 -29.84
N THR A 658 33.09 22.83 -28.79
CA THR A 658 32.94 23.75 -27.66
C THR A 658 33.04 23.00 -26.35
N SER A 659 34.19 23.14 -25.70
CA SER A 659 34.33 22.89 -24.27
C SER A 659 33.65 24.02 -23.49
N SER A 660 32.77 23.68 -22.56
CA SER A 660 32.37 24.58 -21.48
C SER A 660 32.05 23.76 -20.24
N GLU A 661 32.96 23.78 -19.28
CA GLU A 661 32.70 23.27 -17.93
C GLU A 661 31.61 24.11 -17.27
N HIS A 662 30.48 23.48 -16.99
CA HIS A 662 29.63 23.81 -15.85
C HIS A 662 29.03 22.49 -15.36
N PRO A 663 28.99 22.24 -14.04
CA PRO A 663 28.37 21.02 -13.52
C PRO A 663 26.86 21.14 -13.75
N ARG A 664 26.37 20.39 -14.74
CA ARG A 664 24.96 20.00 -14.75
C ARG A 664 24.78 18.97 -13.65
N GLU A 665 24.19 19.38 -12.54
CA GLU A 665 23.48 18.49 -11.63
C GLU A 665 22.59 17.60 -12.50
N GLY A 666 22.89 16.31 -12.55
CA GLY A 666 22.21 15.39 -13.45
C GLY A 666 20.78 15.18 -13.02
N LEU A 667 19.89 14.94 -13.99
CA LEU A 667 18.61 14.29 -13.72
C LEU A 667 18.92 13.01 -12.93
N ARG A 668 18.48 12.91 -11.67
CA ARG A 668 18.68 11.69 -10.88
C ARG A 668 17.74 10.63 -11.42
N GLU A 669 18.30 9.62 -12.08
CA GLU A 669 17.53 8.40 -12.33
C GLU A 669 17.17 7.74 -10.98
N PRO A 670 15.95 7.20 -10.81
CA PRO A 670 15.53 6.60 -9.55
C PRO A 670 16.44 5.43 -9.19
N ARG A 671 17.12 5.53 -8.04
CA ARG A 671 18.21 4.63 -7.64
C ARG A 671 17.70 3.26 -7.19
N ARG A 672 17.30 2.44 -8.17
CA ARG A 672 17.10 1.00 -7.99
C ARG A 672 18.43 0.35 -7.61
N VAL A 673 18.37 -0.63 -6.71
CA VAL A 673 19.50 -1.50 -6.40
C VAL A 673 19.86 -2.28 -7.67
N ASN A 674 21.06 -2.04 -8.20
CA ASN A 674 21.56 -2.70 -9.39
C ASN A 674 22.26 -4.03 -9.02
N PRO A 675 21.87 -5.19 -9.59
CA PRO A 675 22.57 -6.46 -9.39
C PRO A 675 24.09 -6.39 -9.65
N GLU A 676 24.52 -5.57 -10.62
CA GLU A 676 25.93 -5.47 -11.03
C GLU A 676 26.79 -4.62 -10.07
N GLU A 677 26.18 -3.81 -9.20
CA GLU A 677 26.91 -3.06 -8.15
C GLU A 677 27.20 -3.92 -6.92
N ILE A 678 26.43 -5.01 -6.73
CA ILE A 678 26.60 -5.97 -5.63
C ILE A 678 27.66 -7.02 -6.01
N VAL A 679 28.84 -6.56 -6.42
CA VAL A 679 30.00 -7.45 -6.56
C VAL A 679 30.50 -7.79 -5.16
N GLN A 680 30.11 -8.95 -4.66
CA GLN A 680 30.71 -9.57 -3.48
C GLN A 680 32.23 -9.64 -3.67
N ARG A 681 32.98 -8.80 -2.93
CA ARG A 681 34.41 -9.04 -2.75
C ARG A 681 34.57 -10.30 -1.89
N SER A 682 34.69 -11.43 -2.56
CA SER A 682 35.24 -12.66 -1.98
C SER A 682 36.68 -12.38 -1.54
N ILE A 683 36.86 -11.93 -0.31
CA ILE A 683 38.17 -11.84 0.32
C ILE A 683 38.53 -13.26 0.78
N ASP A 684 39.09 -14.03 -0.15
CA ASP A 684 39.84 -15.23 0.22
C ASP A 684 41.00 -14.81 1.14
N PRO A 685 41.13 -15.39 2.35
CA PRO A 685 42.18 -15.02 3.28
C PRO A 685 43.51 -15.69 2.89
N GLU A 686 44.27 -15.06 1.99
CA GLU A 686 45.67 -15.47 1.79
C GLU A 686 46.48 -15.25 3.08
N PRO A 687 47.27 -16.24 3.54
CA PRO A 687 48.01 -16.14 4.78
C PRO A 687 49.19 -15.18 4.63
N ARG A 688 49.10 -14.00 5.24
CA ARG A 688 50.23 -13.06 5.30
C ARG A 688 51.36 -13.62 6.16
N ASP A 689 52.47 -13.89 5.48
CA ASP A 689 53.68 -14.44 6.06
C ASP A 689 54.30 -13.51 7.13
N THR A 690 54.84 -14.10 8.19
CA THR A 690 55.30 -13.37 9.38
C THR A 690 56.79 -13.03 9.29
N ALA A 691 57.15 -11.76 9.07
CA ALA A 691 58.52 -11.30 9.31
C ALA A 691 58.67 -9.78 9.60
N LEU A 692 59.42 -9.49 10.67
CA LEU A 692 60.24 -8.29 10.91
C LEU A 692 59.58 -6.95 11.34
N HIS A 693 59.58 -6.77 12.67
CA HIS A 693 59.80 -5.55 13.47
C HIS A 693 60.26 -4.27 12.72
N ARG A 694 59.84 -3.06 13.13
CA ARG A 694 60.16 -2.44 14.44
C ARG A 694 59.23 -1.28 14.84
N ARG A 695 59.25 -0.99 16.15
CA ARG A 695 58.60 0.15 16.84
C ARG A 695 59.03 1.50 16.25
N PHE A 696 58.14 2.49 16.28
CA PHE A 696 58.37 3.76 16.99
C PHE A 696 57.02 4.47 17.25
N SER A 697 56.83 4.89 18.50
CA SER A 697 55.72 5.71 18.99
C SER A 697 56.29 7.01 19.53
N PHE A 698 55.61 8.15 19.33
CA PHE A 698 55.71 9.30 20.23
C PHE A 698 54.43 10.15 20.18
N GLU A 699 54.19 10.86 21.28
CA GLU A 699 52.93 11.53 21.63
C GLU A 699 53.23 12.97 22.10
N ARG A 700 52.26 13.89 21.92
CA ARG A 700 52.08 15.22 22.58
C ARG A 700 53.00 16.43 22.26
N GLN A 701 52.36 17.49 21.71
CA GLN A 701 52.06 18.84 22.30
C GLN A 701 53.17 19.72 22.94
N PRO A 702 52.95 21.03 23.21
CA PRO A 702 52.37 22.12 22.39
C PRO A 702 53.07 23.52 22.58
N GLY A 703 52.59 24.58 21.89
CA GLY A 703 52.88 26.00 22.19
C GLY A 703 54.12 26.61 21.50
N SER A 704 54.27 27.93 21.35
CA SER A 704 53.39 29.10 21.59
C SER A 704 53.96 30.36 20.89
N THR A 705 53.15 31.43 20.73
CA THR A 705 53.55 32.84 20.48
C THR A 705 54.34 33.13 19.17
N GLU A 706 54.27 34.29 18.50
CA GLU A 706 53.80 35.65 18.82
C GLU A 706 53.54 36.44 17.50
N GLU A 707 52.55 37.36 17.46
CA GLU A 707 52.60 38.76 16.90
C GLU A 707 53.14 39.08 15.45
N LEU A 708 52.71 40.11 14.69
CA LEU A 708 51.66 41.16 14.73
C LEU A 708 51.58 41.88 13.33
N TYR A 709 50.42 42.42 12.91
CA TYR A 709 50.17 43.32 11.72
C TYR A 709 50.60 42.80 10.31
N ASP A 710 49.96 43.18 9.19
CA ASP A 710 48.82 44.11 8.93
C ASP A 710 47.52 43.38 8.51
#